data_AF-A0A9D1EJD0-F1
#
_entry.id   AF-A0A9D1EJD0-F1
#
_cell.length_a   1.000
_cell.length_b   1.000
_cell.length_c   1.000
_cell.angle_alpha   90.00
_cell.angle_beta   90.00
_cell.angle_gamma   90.00
#
_symmetry.space_group_name_H-M   'P 1'
#
loop_
_entity.id
_entity.type
_entity.pdbx_description
1 polymer ?
#
loop_
_entity_poly.entity_id
_entity_poly.type
_entity_poly.pdbx_seq_one_letter_code
_entity_poly.pdbx_strand_id
1 'polypeptide(L)'
;MPANDERDQREREWLKLWRLAREYYEEHGDLLIPGSYVSQGERLGAWIGTQRWEYKRRMNPRLTRERIDRLEAIGMVWDVKEFRWQSMYSQLEKYLSLHGNIRVPQSYVTPEGIRLGTWLNKVRTAFKRGKLSKDRQKQLEALGIDWSPELLRRGSWEHYFQLLRDHVDCNGSFPSSGYVTEKGDKLGIWLSNQRRKEKLGALSWDRRQRLEELGMVWDVPEQMWEERYNQAQAYYLECGHLGQGQRGGLSMSASLSQWLTAQRKAWRAGTLSEEKIKSLEAIGMRWELREELWEISYGEAKAYFREHGHLRVPREREPYASLGRWISTQRKSRKAHRLSRERIRKLEEIGMVWDAGTEPETLWENWFARAEAYSKRYGHLSPAKGKLRTWILAQRAAKKGKRGQLTEEQIRRLEEIGMIWDAPAEQWQRMYQLAREYYQIHQMLNIPCNYVTETGERLGSWIVRQRRCYKNYLAGRSGGGIGAITPERIALLNEIGMIWDGTQLTARTSFPEKALLFYLRKHFPDAVKHSRWQQPEFELDLYIPSRRTAVEYDGNPWHRDKKEQDERKGKLCREHGISLIRIREKGLPQVAHCQQVIELTDFREEALEAAISSLFGYPGVPCPSLDIKGDRKAILETYRNYTARAWDRVYEEILRYYREKGSLKIPENFVSDSGISLAGWLNCQRDAYRNNELTDLQIRKLEQLGIRWAPHQERWENMYQLAAAYAKEQGELSIPHDYVTGEGVRLGAWLASQRELYRKHKLEPRRIYLLEQLGIHWEPLKERQKNYLAAARDYHEKTGGLDIPAAYITGEGLRLGEWLVKQRSDRRAGVLDPERIRQLEEMGIRWEPFDSRWEEMYALAREYYQAHGELRIPYSYKAGQGQPLGRWLSQQRRKLSGTGGHRRLTEEQKRRLDEIGMVWEPCEDEWMKKYRRAREFYQAHGHLQIPVDYVTEDGIKLGMWLACQRKAMRGNPNYRMSGKRQRMLEEIGIEWTTPGIISAAGAPGPILPDSARGPLRSTQRSH
;
A
#
# COMPACT_ATOMS: atom_id res chain seq x y z
N MET A 1 -36.86 7.82 -41.50
CA MET A 1 -35.50 7.30 -41.72
C MET A 1 -34.49 7.82 -40.68
N PRO A 2 -34.62 7.53 -39.36
CA PRO A 2 -33.67 8.06 -38.35
C PRO A 2 -32.48 7.13 -38.01
N ALA A 3 -32.52 5.84 -38.38
CA ALA A 3 -31.51 4.87 -37.93
C ALA A 3 -30.13 4.98 -38.62
N ASN A 4 -30.06 5.57 -39.82
CA ASN A 4 -28.80 5.73 -40.55
C ASN A 4 -27.97 6.93 -40.04
N ASP A 5 -28.63 8.01 -39.64
CA ASP A 5 -27.96 9.24 -39.21
C ASP A 5 -27.25 9.06 -37.85
N GLU A 6 -27.88 8.32 -36.92
CA GLU A 6 -27.23 7.93 -35.65
C GLU A 6 -26.03 7.00 -35.86
N ARG A 7 -26.07 6.12 -36.87
CA ARG A 7 -24.98 5.18 -37.17
C ARG A 7 -23.76 5.93 -37.72
N ASP A 8 -23.99 6.89 -38.61
CA ASP A 8 -22.94 7.73 -39.19
C ASP A 8 -22.35 8.70 -38.17
N GLN A 9 -23.15 9.23 -37.24
CA GLN A 9 -22.63 10.03 -36.13
C GLN A 9 -21.68 9.23 -35.22
N ARG A 10 -22.07 8.02 -34.82
CA ARG A 10 -21.25 7.16 -33.96
C ARG A 10 -19.94 6.72 -34.61
N GLU A 11 -19.93 6.52 -35.93
CA GLU A 11 -18.71 6.20 -36.67
C GLU A 11 -17.76 7.41 -36.70
N ARG A 12 -18.29 8.61 -36.95
CA ARG A 12 -17.50 9.86 -36.92
C ARG A 12 -16.87 10.11 -35.54
N GLU A 13 -17.61 9.88 -34.47
CA GLU A 13 -17.10 9.99 -33.09
C GLU A 13 -16.01 8.96 -32.79
N TRP A 14 -16.18 7.71 -33.23
CA TRP A 14 -15.18 6.66 -33.05
C TRP A 14 -13.89 6.99 -33.82
N LEU A 15 -13.99 7.47 -35.06
CA LEU A 15 -12.85 7.88 -35.88
C LEU A 15 -12.13 9.12 -35.34
N LYS A 16 -12.84 10.02 -34.64
CA LYS A 16 -12.22 11.14 -33.93
C LYS A 16 -11.32 10.63 -32.80
N LEU A 17 -11.83 9.75 -31.95
CA LEU A 17 -11.06 9.17 -30.83
C LEU A 17 -9.91 8.27 -31.31
N TRP A 18 -10.09 7.55 -32.41
CA TRP A 18 -9.01 6.78 -33.04
C TRP A 18 -7.87 7.67 -33.56
N ARG A 19 -8.18 8.83 -34.16
CA ARG A 19 -7.15 9.80 -34.60
C ARG A 19 -6.35 10.34 -33.40
N LEU A 20 -7.02 10.71 -32.32
CA LEU A 20 -6.36 11.14 -31.08
C LEU A 20 -5.48 10.04 -30.46
N ALA A 21 -5.89 8.77 -30.57
CA ALA A 21 -5.07 7.65 -30.13
C ALA A 21 -3.82 7.47 -31.00
N ARG A 22 -3.95 7.63 -32.32
CA ARG A 22 -2.81 7.57 -33.24
C ARG A 22 -1.80 8.68 -32.95
N GLU A 23 -2.26 9.92 -32.76
CA GLU A 23 -1.40 11.06 -32.38
C GLU A 23 -0.65 10.76 -31.07
N TYR A 24 -1.36 10.23 -30.06
CA TYR A 24 -0.72 9.82 -28.80
C TYR A 24 0.36 8.75 -29.04
N TYR A 25 0.08 7.75 -29.89
CA TYR A 25 1.03 6.69 -30.22
C TYR A 25 2.27 7.22 -30.95
N GLU A 26 2.10 8.15 -31.90
CA GLU A 26 3.22 8.79 -32.61
C GLU A 26 4.12 9.59 -31.65
N GLU A 27 3.54 10.22 -30.63
CA GLU A 27 4.29 10.99 -29.63
C GLU A 27 4.96 10.11 -28.55
N HIS A 28 4.29 9.05 -28.10
CA HIS A 28 4.70 8.29 -26.90
C HIS A 28 5.21 6.88 -27.21
N GLY A 29 5.03 6.38 -28.44
CA GLY A 29 5.46 5.05 -28.89
C GLY A 29 4.62 3.88 -28.35
N ASP A 30 3.62 4.13 -27.49
CA ASP A 30 2.69 3.13 -26.99
C ASP A 30 1.28 3.71 -26.73
N LEU A 31 0.28 2.83 -26.55
CA LEU A 31 -1.09 3.19 -26.21
C LEU A 31 -1.43 2.95 -24.73
N LEU A 32 -0.47 3.04 -23.81
CA LEU A 32 -0.65 2.87 -22.36
C LEU A 32 -1.19 4.14 -21.70
N ILE A 33 -2.27 4.67 -22.27
CA ILE A 33 -2.89 5.92 -21.86
C ILE A 33 -3.53 5.78 -20.47
N PRO A 34 -3.21 6.66 -19.48
CA PRO A 34 -3.86 6.68 -18.18
C PRO A 34 -5.38 6.88 -18.30
N GLY A 35 -6.20 6.18 -17.51
CA GLY A 35 -7.67 6.26 -17.63
C GLY A 35 -8.28 7.66 -17.41
N SER A 36 -7.53 8.55 -16.77
CA SER A 36 -7.89 9.96 -16.55
C SER A 36 -7.43 10.90 -17.67
N TYR A 37 -6.67 10.42 -18.65
CA TYR A 37 -6.09 11.24 -19.71
C TYR A 37 -7.19 11.79 -20.63
N VAL A 38 -7.13 13.11 -20.84
CA VAL A 38 -8.04 13.86 -21.70
C VAL A 38 -7.22 14.55 -22.79
N SER A 39 -7.64 14.40 -24.04
CA SER A 39 -7.04 15.10 -25.18
C SER A 39 -8.14 15.80 -25.98
N GLN A 40 -7.96 17.09 -26.25
CA GLN A 40 -8.94 17.93 -26.97
C GLN A 40 -10.37 17.84 -26.37
N GLY A 41 -10.48 17.82 -25.04
CA GLY A 41 -11.74 17.69 -24.31
C GLY A 41 -12.32 16.26 -24.24
N GLU A 42 -11.72 15.30 -24.94
CA GLU A 42 -12.17 13.93 -25.01
C GLU A 42 -11.44 13.02 -24.01
N ARG A 43 -12.16 12.12 -23.33
CA ARG A 43 -11.60 11.17 -22.35
C ARG A 43 -10.93 9.97 -23.05
N LEU A 44 -9.88 10.24 -23.81
CA LEU A 44 -9.15 9.25 -24.61
C LEU A 44 -8.70 8.03 -23.80
N GLY A 45 -8.21 8.25 -22.57
CA GLY A 45 -7.78 7.16 -21.70
C GLY A 45 -8.90 6.23 -21.26
N ALA A 46 -10.08 6.79 -20.99
CA ALA A 46 -11.27 6.00 -20.70
C ALA A 46 -11.74 5.23 -21.94
N TRP A 47 -11.70 5.86 -23.12
CA TRP A 47 -12.09 5.23 -24.38
C TRP A 47 -11.21 4.03 -24.76
N ILE A 48 -9.88 4.14 -24.66
CA ILE A 48 -8.95 3.03 -24.87
C ILE A 48 -9.21 1.89 -23.88
N GLY A 49 -9.51 2.24 -22.62
CA GLY A 49 -9.94 1.27 -21.60
C GLY A 49 -11.20 0.50 -22.02
N THR A 50 -12.20 1.19 -22.58
CA THR A 50 -13.41 0.58 -23.13
C THR A 50 -13.09 -0.35 -24.29
N GLN A 51 -12.23 0.02 -25.23
CA GLN A 51 -11.88 -0.84 -26.38
C GLN A 51 -11.25 -2.17 -25.89
N ARG A 52 -10.32 -2.11 -24.93
CA ARG A 52 -9.70 -3.31 -24.32
C ARG A 52 -10.74 -4.20 -23.63
N TRP A 53 -11.68 -3.60 -22.93
CA TRP A 53 -12.76 -4.31 -22.24
C TRP A 53 -13.70 -5.00 -23.23
N GLU A 54 -14.07 -4.34 -24.32
CA GLU A 54 -14.94 -4.89 -25.37
C GLU A 54 -14.27 -6.08 -26.09
N TYR A 55 -12.98 -5.96 -26.43
CA TYR A 55 -12.19 -7.03 -27.07
C TYR A 55 -12.16 -8.31 -26.22
N LYS A 56 -12.01 -8.19 -24.90
CA LYS A 56 -11.89 -9.34 -23.98
C LYS A 56 -13.19 -10.15 -23.86
N ARG A 57 -14.37 -9.52 -24.00
CA ARG A 57 -15.66 -10.20 -23.78
C ARG A 57 -16.14 -11.02 -24.98
N ARG A 58 -15.51 -10.93 -26.16
CA ARG A 58 -15.80 -11.69 -27.40
C ARG A 58 -17.29 -11.77 -27.82
N MET A 59 -18.16 -10.90 -27.31
CA MET A 59 -19.63 -10.99 -27.45
C MET A 59 -20.31 -9.70 -27.92
N ASN A 60 -19.56 -8.68 -28.36
CA ASN A 60 -20.16 -7.40 -28.80
C ASN A 60 -19.98 -7.18 -30.32
N PRO A 61 -21.06 -7.04 -31.10
CA PRO A 61 -20.98 -6.69 -32.53
C PRO A 61 -20.48 -5.26 -32.80
N ARG A 62 -20.28 -4.43 -31.77
CA ARG A 62 -19.84 -3.01 -31.90
C ARG A 62 -18.34 -2.83 -32.16
N LEU A 63 -17.49 -3.75 -31.72
CA LEU A 63 -16.05 -3.72 -32.04
C LEU A 63 -15.81 -4.63 -33.24
N THR A 64 -16.06 -4.09 -34.43
CA THR A 64 -15.93 -4.82 -35.70
C THR A 64 -14.49 -5.23 -35.95
N ARG A 65 -14.29 -6.22 -36.84
CA ARG A 65 -12.94 -6.67 -37.22
C ARG A 65 -12.10 -5.50 -37.77
N GLU A 66 -12.71 -4.64 -38.59
CA GLU A 66 -12.06 -3.43 -39.11
C GLU A 66 -11.58 -2.48 -38.01
N ARG A 67 -12.36 -2.28 -36.94
CA ARG A 67 -11.95 -1.45 -35.80
C ARG A 67 -10.80 -2.06 -35.01
N ILE A 68 -10.79 -3.40 -34.89
CA ILE A 68 -9.67 -4.14 -34.29
C ILE A 68 -8.42 -3.96 -35.13
N ASP A 69 -8.50 -4.17 -36.45
CA ASP A 69 -7.36 -4.04 -37.35
C ASP A 69 -6.81 -2.59 -37.34
N ARG A 70 -7.69 -1.58 -37.29
CA ARG A 70 -7.29 -0.16 -37.15
C ARG A 70 -6.59 0.15 -35.84
N LEU A 71 -7.01 -0.47 -34.73
CA LEU A 71 -6.35 -0.31 -33.42
C LEU A 71 -5.02 -1.06 -33.37
N GLU A 72 -4.97 -2.28 -33.93
CA GLU A 72 -3.74 -3.06 -34.05
C GLU A 72 -2.68 -2.33 -34.89
N ALA A 73 -3.10 -1.65 -35.97
CA ALA A 73 -2.22 -0.85 -36.83
C ALA A 73 -1.53 0.33 -36.11
N ILE A 74 -2.11 0.84 -35.02
CA ILE A 74 -1.55 1.93 -34.20
C ILE A 74 -0.97 1.41 -32.88
N GLY A 75 -0.59 0.12 -32.82
CA GLY A 75 0.12 -0.47 -31.68
C GLY A 75 -0.77 -0.78 -30.47
N MET A 76 -2.06 -1.10 -30.67
CA MET A 76 -2.97 -1.40 -29.57
C MET A 76 -2.52 -2.61 -28.75
N VAL A 77 -2.19 -2.34 -27.49
CA VAL A 77 -1.89 -3.37 -26.49
C VAL A 77 -3.20 -3.84 -25.84
N TRP A 78 -3.66 -5.04 -26.22
CA TRP A 78 -4.87 -5.66 -25.66
C TRP A 78 -4.66 -6.21 -24.25
N ASP A 79 -3.51 -6.84 -23.97
CA ASP A 79 -3.11 -7.29 -22.63
C ASP A 79 -1.97 -6.43 -22.07
N VAL A 80 -2.36 -5.37 -21.36
CA VAL A 80 -1.43 -4.44 -20.72
C VAL A 80 -0.55 -5.12 -19.67
N LYS A 81 -1.06 -6.16 -18.99
CA LYS A 81 -0.29 -6.83 -17.93
C LYS A 81 0.82 -7.69 -18.53
N GLU A 82 0.53 -8.37 -19.63
CA GLU A 82 1.51 -9.19 -20.32
C GLU A 82 2.54 -8.32 -21.06
N PHE A 83 2.11 -7.26 -21.73
CA PHE A 83 3.04 -6.32 -22.37
C PHE A 83 4.04 -5.70 -21.38
N ARG A 84 3.56 -5.24 -20.21
CA ARG A 84 4.44 -4.70 -19.15
C ARG A 84 5.38 -5.75 -18.59
N TRP A 85 4.97 -7.02 -18.53
CA TRP A 85 5.85 -8.11 -18.10
C TRP A 85 6.96 -8.32 -19.12
N GLN A 86 6.62 -8.47 -20.40
CA GLN A 86 7.57 -8.70 -21.49
C GLN A 86 8.56 -7.54 -21.65
N SER A 87 8.10 -6.29 -21.49
CA SER A 87 8.97 -5.12 -21.48
C SER A 87 10.03 -5.20 -20.37
N MET A 88 9.63 -5.51 -19.13
CA MET A 88 10.59 -5.64 -18.02
C MET A 88 11.50 -6.86 -18.15
N TYR A 89 10.98 -7.96 -18.71
CA TYR A 89 11.76 -9.17 -19.00
C TYR A 89 12.83 -8.90 -20.06
N SER A 90 12.49 -8.21 -21.15
CA SER A 90 13.46 -7.80 -22.17
C SER A 90 14.55 -6.86 -21.61
N GLN A 91 14.19 -5.93 -20.71
CA GLN A 91 15.20 -5.10 -20.03
C GLN A 91 16.12 -5.93 -19.13
N LEU A 92 15.64 -7.04 -18.58
CA LEU A 92 16.46 -7.99 -17.82
C LEU A 92 17.40 -8.79 -18.73
N GLU A 93 16.95 -9.20 -19.92
CA GLU A 93 17.80 -9.85 -20.94
C GLU A 93 18.92 -8.92 -21.42
N LYS A 94 18.60 -7.65 -21.69
CA LYS A 94 19.60 -6.63 -22.04
C LYS A 94 20.60 -6.41 -20.92
N TYR A 95 20.16 -6.42 -19.66
CA TYR A 95 21.07 -6.33 -18.53
C TYR A 95 22.04 -7.53 -18.51
N LEU A 96 21.51 -8.74 -18.72
CA LEU A 96 22.31 -9.96 -18.77
C LEU A 96 23.35 -9.91 -19.90
N SER A 97 22.97 -9.42 -21.09
CA SER A 97 23.91 -9.31 -22.20
C SER A 97 25.01 -8.26 -21.98
N LEU A 98 24.68 -7.14 -21.31
CA LEU A 98 25.63 -6.07 -21.02
C LEU A 98 26.59 -6.39 -19.87
N HIS A 99 26.11 -7.05 -18.82
CA HIS A 99 26.87 -7.27 -17.59
C HIS A 99 27.35 -8.71 -17.40
N GLY A 100 26.97 -9.63 -18.30
CA GLY A 100 27.33 -11.04 -18.25
C GLY A 100 26.73 -11.81 -17.06
N ASN A 101 25.84 -11.19 -16.28
CA ASN A 101 25.19 -11.82 -15.13
C ASN A 101 23.80 -11.23 -14.85
N ILE A 102 22.97 -11.98 -14.12
CA ILE A 102 21.57 -11.62 -13.79
C ILE A 102 21.42 -10.90 -12.44
N ARG A 103 22.54 -10.49 -11.82
CA ARG A 103 22.57 -9.87 -10.49
C ARG A 103 22.31 -8.37 -10.59
N VAL A 104 21.04 -8.01 -10.81
CA VAL A 104 20.61 -6.60 -10.90
C VAL A 104 20.59 -5.95 -9.50
N PRO A 105 21.36 -4.88 -9.23
CA PRO A 105 21.26 -4.11 -7.99
C PRO A 105 19.86 -3.54 -7.82
N GLN A 106 19.30 -3.52 -6.59
CA GLN A 106 17.93 -3.02 -6.39
C GLN A 106 17.76 -1.55 -6.82
N SER A 107 18.82 -0.73 -6.71
CA SER A 107 18.85 0.68 -7.15
C SER A 107 19.03 0.83 -8.66
N TYR A 108 19.35 -0.23 -9.39
CA TYR A 108 19.65 -0.13 -10.82
C TYR A 108 18.43 0.36 -11.61
N VAL A 109 18.70 1.39 -12.40
CA VAL A 109 17.79 2.03 -13.34
C VAL A 109 18.46 1.92 -14.71
N THR A 110 17.73 1.47 -15.73
CA THR A 110 18.29 1.41 -17.10
C THR A 110 18.55 2.83 -17.62
N PRO A 111 19.38 3.02 -18.66
CA PRO A 111 19.60 4.34 -19.28
C PRO A 111 18.30 5.07 -19.66
N GLU A 112 17.24 4.32 -19.96
CA GLU A 112 15.91 4.82 -20.30
C GLU A 112 15.02 5.13 -19.07
N GLY A 113 15.58 5.12 -17.86
CA GLY A 113 14.87 5.48 -16.62
C GLY A 113 14.04 4.35 -16.00
N ILE A 114 14.14 3.11 -16.48
CA ILE A 114 13.34 1.98 -16.00
C ILE A 114 13.98 1.38 -14.74
N ARG A 115 13.24 1.34 -13.63
CA ARG A 115 13.70 0.80 -12.32
C ARG A 115 13.72 -0.74 -12.28
N LEU A 116 14.56 -1.35 -13.10
CA LEU A 116 14.69 -2.81 -13.26
C LEU A 116 15.01 -3.53 -11.95
N GLY A 117 15.91 -2.99 -11.13
CA GLY A 117 16.27 -3.57 -9.83
C GLY A 117 15.12 -3.64 -8.83
N THR A 118 14.25 -2.61 -8.84
CA THR A 118 13.06 -2.56 -7.98
C THR A 118 12.00 -3.54 -8.45
N TRP A 119 11.81 -3.68 -9.77
CA TRP A 119 10.90 -4.66 -10.34
C TRP A 119 11.33 -6.09 -9.99
N LEU A 120 12.61 -6.43 -10.16
CA LEU A 120 13.11 -7.78 -9.89
C LEU A 120 12.92 -8.18 -8.41
N ASN A 121 13.04 -7.23 -7.48
CA ASN A 121 12.75 -7.46 -6.07
C ASN A 121 11.25 -7.75 -5.80
N LYS A 122 10.34 -7.06 -6.51
CA LYS A 122 8.91 -7.35 -6.44
C LYS A 122 8.59 -8.75 -6.97
N VAL A 123 9.27 -9.17 -8.04
CA VAL A 123 9.17 -10.53 -8.60
C VAL A 123 9.61 -11.58 -7.58
N ARG A 124 10.78 -11.40 -6.94
CA ARG A 124 11.26 -12.28 -5.85
C ARG A 124 10.30 -12.34 -4.66
N THR A 125 9.71 -11.21 -4.29
CA THR A 125 8.69 -11.15 -3.23
C THR A 125 7.41 -11.89 -3.62
N ALA A 126 6.97 -11.79 -4.89
CA ALA A 126 5.81 -12.50 -5.39
C ALA A 126 6.02 -14.02 -5.41
N PHE A 127 7.21 -14.48 -5.78
CA PHE A 127 7.62 -15.89 -5.69
C PHE A 127 7.53 -16.40 -4.26
N LYS A 128 8.16 -15.70 -3.29
CA LYS A 128 8.10 -16.06 -1.86
C LYS A 128 6.69 -16.17 -1.30
N ARG A 129 5.74 -15.39 -1.84
CA ARG A 129 4.33 -15.38 -1.42
C ARG A 129 3.45 -16.37 -2.19
N GLY A 130 4.02 -17.18 -3.08
CA GLY A 130 3.27 -18.12 -3.92
C GLY A 130 2.37 -17.45 -4.97
N LYS A 131 2.65 -16.19 -5.33
CA LYS A 131 1.82 -15.37 -6.23
C LYS A 131 2.37 -15.25 -7.66
N LEU A 132 3.54 -15.84 -7.94
CA LEU A 132 4.16 -15.84 -9.27
C LEU A 132 3.76 -17.12 -10.02
N SER A 133 3.25 -17.00 -11.26
CA SER A 133 2.84 -18.17 -12.06
C SER A 133 4.02 -19.06 -12.45
N LYS A 134 3.76 -20.36 -12.67
CA LYS A 134 4.79 -21.34 -13.07
C LYS A 134 5.49 -20.95 -14.37
N ASP A 135 4.78 -20.40 -15.35
CA ASP A 135 5.37 -19.99 -16.63
C ASP A 135 6.36 -18.83 -16.47
N ARG A 136 6.04 -17.88 -15.57
CA ARG A 136 6.94 -16.75 -15.24
C ARG A 136 8.16 -17.18 -14.44
N GLN A 137 8.03 -18.22 -13.62
CA GLN A 137 9.16 -18.83 -12.92
C GLN A 137 10.13 -19.46 -13.93
N LYS A 138 9.62 -20.28 -14.85
CA LYS A 138 10.42 -20.90 -15.93
C LYS A 138 11.13 -19.88 -16.81
N GLN A 139 10.45 -18.78 -17.18
CA GLN A 139 11.07 -17.69 -17.95
C GLN A 139 12.30 -17.12 -17.23
N LEU A 140 12.20 -16.87 -15.92
CA LEU A 140 13.28 -16.28 -15.14
C LEU A 140 14.41 -17.28 -14.83
N GLU A 141 14.06 -18.55 -14.62
CA GLU A 141 15.02 -19.65 -14.47
C GLU A 141 15.87 -19.84 -15.73
N ALA A 142 15.26 -19.69 -16.92
CA ALA A 142 15.99 -19.71 -18.19
C ALA A 142 17.04 -18.59 -18.31
N LEU A 143 16.85 -17.46 -17.61
CA LEU A 143 17.82 -16.37 -17.51
C LEU A 143 18.83 -16.56 -16.36
N GLY A 144 18.80 -17.71 -15.66
CA GLY A 144 19.72 -18.02 -14.58
C GLY A 144 19.33 -17.44 -13.22
N ILE A 145 18.05 -17.07 -13.01
CA ILE A 145 17.58 -16.66 -11.68
C ILE A 145 17.47 -17.86 -10.75
N ASP A 146 18.21 -17.79 -9.64
CA ASP A 146 18.15 -18.77 -8.54
C ASP A 146 17.14 -18.32 -7.46
N TRP A 147 16.28 -19.26 -7.06
CA TRP A 147 15.28 -19.12 -6.01
C TRP A 147 15.73 -19.66 -4.65
N SER A 148 17.02 -19.99 -4.48
CA SER A 148 17.55 -20.59 -3.25
C SER A 148 17.27 -19.72 -2.00
N PRO A 149 16.85 -20.32 -0.87
CA PRO A 149 16.51 -19.59 0.37
C PRO A 149 17.67 -18.78 0.97
N GLU A 150 18.91 -19.05 0.59
CA GLU A 150 20.11 -18.34 1.04
C GLU A 150 20.28 -16.99 0.33
N LEU A 151 20.02 -16.92 -0.99
CA LEU A 151 20.08 -15.69 -1.79
C LEU A 151 18.83 -14.80 -1.65
N LEU A 152 17.71 -15.36 -1.16
CA LEU A 152 16.47 -14.63 -0.90
C LEU A 152 16.40 -13.95 0.49
N ARG A 153 17.42 -14.12 1.36
CA ARG A 153 17.45 -13.52 2.71
C ARG A 153 18.01 -12.11 2.70
N ARG A 154 17.22 -11.15 3.20
CA ARG A 154 17.68 -9.81 3.57
C ARG A 154 18.67 -9.96 4.74
N GLY A 155 19.94 -9.61 4.53
CA GLY A 155 21.00 -9.71 5.55
C GLY A 155 21.89 -10.96 5.49
N SER A 156 21.97 -11.66 4.35
CA SER A 156 22.99 -12.69 4.14
C SER A 156 24.40 -12.08 4.06
N TRP A 157 25.44 -12.89 4.31
CA TRP A 157 26.84 -12.45 4.19
C TRP A 157 27.16 -11.95 2.78
N GLU A 158 26.65 -12.64 1.75
CA GLU A 158 26.83 -12.27 0.34
C GLU A 158 26.21 -10.90 0.00
N HIS A 159 25.05 -10.59 0.57
CA HIS A 159 24.39 -9.30 0.40
C HIS A 159 25.25 -8.15 0.94
N TYR A 160 25.79 -8.29 2.15
CA TYR A 160 26.65 -7.27 2.75
C TYR A 160 28.04 -7.21 2.12
N PHE A 161 28.59 -8.35 1.67
CA PHE A 161 29.86 -8.39 0.95
C PHE A 161 29.76 -7.65 -0.40
N GLN A 162 28.65 -7.78 -1.13
CA GLN A 162 28.43 -7.00 -2.35
C GLN A 162 28.30 -5.50 -2.06
N LEU A 163 27.56 -5.11 -1.02
CA LEU A 163 27.48 -3.70 -0.60
C LEU A 163 28.86 -3.14 -0.22
N LEU A 164 29.73 -3.98 0.36
CA LEU A 164 31.11 -3.60 0.67
C LEU A 164 31.94 -3.38 -0.58
N ARG A 165 31.89 -4.31 -1.55
CA ARG A 165 32.58 -4.19 -2.84
C ARG A 165 32.15 -2.94 -3.59
N ASP A 166 30.84 -2.73 -3.75
CA ASP A 166 30.29 -1.53 -4.41
C ASP A 166 30.75 -0.23 -3.73
N HIS A 167 30.87 -0.23 -2.40
CA HIS A 167 31.36 0.93 -1.66
C HIS A 167 32.85 1.17 -1.91
N VAL A 168 33.68 0.13 -1.92
CA VAL A 168 35.12 0.24 -2.18
C VAL A 168 35.37 0.68 -3.63
N ASP A 169 34.66 0.11 -4.60
CA ASP A 169 34.78 0.45 -6.02
C ASP A 169 34.43 1.93 -6.28
N CYS A 170 33.37 2.45 -5.61
CA CYS A 170 32.94 3.83 -5.78
C CYS A 170 33.75 4.87 -4.99
N ASN A 171 34.27 4.51 -3.82
CA ASN A 171 34.88 5.48 -2.88
C ASN A 171 36.38 5.27 -2.66
N GLY A 172 36.98 4.24 -3.27
CA GLY A 172 38.38 3.87 -3.12
C GLY A 172 38.80 3.51 -1.69
N SER A 173 37.86 3.33 -0.77
CA SER A 173 38.11 3.12 0.65
C SER A 173 37.01 2.30 1.32
N PHE A 174 37.32 1.68 2.47
CA PHE A 174 36.35 0.90 3.25
C PHE A 174 35.42 1.81 4.09
N PRO A 175 34.14 1.41 4.28
CA PRO A 175 33.17 2.22 5.01
C PRO A 175 33.50 2.32 6.51
N SER A 176 33.26 3.50 7.09
CA SER A 176 33.44 3.74 8.54
C SER A 176 32.50 2.87 9.39
N SER A 177 32.83 2.63 10.66
CA SER A 177 32.05 1.75 11.55
C SER A 177 30.59 2.18 11.76
N GLY A 178 30.29 3.47 11.61
CA GLY A 178 28.94 4.03 11.68
C GLY A 178 28.21 4.13 10.33
N TYR A 179 28.84 3.70 9.22
CA TYR A 179 28.27 3.87 7.90
C TYR A 179 27.01 3.02 7.71
N VAL A 180 25.95 3.69 7.25
CA VAL A 180 24.66 3.11 6.89
C VAL A 180 24.36 3.50 5.44
N THR A 181 23.98 2.53 4.61
CA THR A 181 23.59 2.80 3.22
C THR A 181 22.32 3.67 3.18
N GLU A 182 22.03 4.29 2.05
CA GLU A 182 20.79 5.07 1.84
C GLU A 182 19.50 4.28 2.14
N LYS A 183 19.57 2.94 2.06
CA LYS A 183 18.46 2.02 2.33
C LYS A 183 18.38 1.55 3.78
N GLY A 184 19.26 2.03 4.65
CA GLY A 184 19.29 1.72 6.07
C GLY A 184 20.12 0.50 6.45
N ASP A 185 20.90 -0.08 5.53
CA ASP A 185 21.73 -1.26 5.82
C ASP A 185 23.00 -0.82 6.56
N LYS A 186 23.24 -1.40 7.75
CA LYS A 186 24.32 -1.01 8.65
C LYS A 186 25.67 -1.62 8.24
N LEU A 187 26.11 -1.31 7.02
CA LEU A 187 27.29 -1.88 6.37
C LEU A 187 28.58 -1.69 7.19
N GLY A 188 28.77 -0.51 7.80
CA GLY A 188 29.90 -0.23 8.68
C GLY A 188 29.98 -1.13 9.91
N ILE A 189 28.81 -1.41 10.52
CA ILE A 189 28.71 -2.30 11.68
C ILE A 189 28.93 -3.76 11.26
N TRP A 190 28.42 -4.15 10.09
CA TRP A 190 28.63 -5.49 9.56
C TRP A 190 30.12 -5.76 9.29
N LEU A 191 30.83 -4.79 8.70
CA LEU A 191 32.28 -4.88 8.45
C LEU A 191 33.08 -4.97 9.75
N SER A 192 32.72 -4.15 10.74
CA SER A 192 33.32 -4.18 12.08
C SER A 192 33.16 -5.55 12.75
N ASN A 193 32.02 -6.21 12.54
CA ASN A 193 31.80 -7.57 13.03
C ASN A 193 32.66 -8.62 12.31
N GLN A 194 33.02 -8.43 11.04
CA GLN A 194 33.93 -9.35 10.33
C GLN A 194 35.34 -9.25 10.92
N ARG A 195 35.84 -8.03 11.15
CA ARG A 195 37.14 -7.79 11.81
C ARG A 195 37.23 -8.41 13.20
N ARG A 196 36.15 -8.31 13.99
CA ARG A 196 36.08 -8.97 15.30
C ARG A 196 36.10 -10.50 15.19
N LYS A 197 35.44 -11.08 14.19
CA LYS A 197 35.43 -12.53 13.98
C LYS A 197 36.80 -13.05 13.55
N GLU A 198 37.52 -12.30 12.71
CA GLU A 198 38.88 -12.65 12.31
C GLU A 198 39.82 -12.64 13.53
N LYS A 199 39.79 -11.58 14.35
CA LYS A 199 40.56 -11.51 15.61
C LYS A 199 40.29 -12.66 16.58
N LEU A 200 39.08 -13.20 16.57
CA LEU A 200 38.66 -14.34 17.42
C LEU A 200 38.87 -15.70 16.75
N GLY A 201 39.47 -15.77 15.55
CA GLY A 201 39.66 -17.01 14.78
C GLY A 201 38.34 -17.65 14.29
N ALA A 202 37.24 -16.91 14.30
CA ALA A 202 35.89 -17.39 14.01
C ALA A 202 35.38 -17.03 12.60
N LEU A 203 36.25 -16.48 11.75
CA LEU A 203 35.95 -16.19 10.35
C LEU A 203 36.43 -17.35 9.47
N SER A 204 35.55 -17.90 8.64
CA SER A 204 35.93 -19.00 7.74
C SER A 204 36.98 -18.56 6.73
N TRP A 205 37.85 -19.49 6.32
CA TRP A 205 38.94 -19.24 5.38
C TRP A 205 38.48 -18.58 4.08
N ASP A 206 37.42 -19.11 3.44
CA ASP A 206 36.81 -18.54 2.21
C ASP A 206 36.41 -17.06 2.38
N ARG A 207 35.80 -16.71 3.52
CA ARG A 207 35.33 -15.33 3.79
C ARG A 207 36.48 -14.38 4.08
N ARG A 208 37.54 -14.89 4.68
CA ARG A 208 38.78 -14.14 4.93
C ARG A 208 39.47 -13.81 3.59
N GLN A 209 39.69 -14.82 2.75
CA GLN A 209 40.31 -14.64 1.44
C GLN A 209 39.55 -13.62 0.58
N ARG A 210 38.22 -13.75 0.49
CA ARG A 210 37.38 -12.82 -0.28
C ARG A 210 37.46 -11.36 0.19
N LEU A 211 37.69 -11.12 1.49
CA LEU A 211 37.88 -9.78 2.03
C LEU A 211 39.31 -9.27 1.77
N GLU A 212 40.32 -10.13 1.88
CA GLU A 212 41.71 -9.82 1.53
C GLU A 212 41.87 -9.46 0.05
N GLU A 213 41.16 -10.15 -0.85
CA GLU A 213 41.09 -9.85 -2.30
C GLU A 213 40.50 -8.46 -2.60
N LEU A 214 39.64 -7.93 -1.72
CA LEU A 214 39.13 -6.55 -1.80
C LEU A 214 40.11 -5.51 -1.23
N GLY A 215 41.31 -5.92 -0.81
CA GLY A 215 42.31 -5.07 -0.17
C GLY A 215 42.08 -4.86 1.33
N MET A 216 41.33 -5.74 2.01
CA MET A 216 41.13 -5.65 3.46
C MET A 216 42.43 -5.91 4.20
N VAL A 217 42.96 -4.86 4.83
CA VAL A 217 44.02 -4.98 5.83
C VAL A 217 43.37 -5.22 7.20
N TRP A 218 43.76 -6.28 7.90
CA TRP A 218 43.20 -6.64 9.20
C TRP A 218 43.76 -5.75 10.34
N ASP A 219 44.99 -5.24 10.17
CA ASP A 219 45.66 -4.34 11.12
C ASP A 219 45.56 -2.85 10.74
N VAL A 220 44.32 -2.36 10.66
CA VAL A 220 43.98 -0.96 10.37
C VAL A 220 44.55 0.08 11.36
N PRO A 221 44.77 -0.23 12.66
CA PRO A 221 45.41 0.71 13.58
C PRO A 221 46.78 1.22 13.12
N GLU A 222 47.60 0.38 12.47
CA GLU A 222 48.96 0.76 12.04
C GLU A 222 48.92 1.65 10.80
N GLN A 223 48.16 1.27 9.77
CA GLN A 223 47.98 2.09 8.56
C GLN A 223 47.41 3.50 8.90
N MET A 224 46.42 3.56 9.78
CA MET A 224 45.85 4.84 10.24
C MET A 224 46.85 5.67 11.06
N TRP A 225 47.82 5.03 11.72
CA TRP A 225 48.87 5.72 12.46
C TRP A 225 49.90 6.32 11.47
N GLU A 226 50.32 5.54 10.46
CA GLU A 226 51.24 6.00 9.41
C GLU A 226 50.68 7.17 8.59
N GLU A 227 49.41 7.10 8.17
CA GLU A 227 48.76 8.20 7.44
C GLU A 227 48.75 9.51 8.24
N ARG A 228 48.50 9.42 9.56
CA ARG A 228 48.48 10.58 10.45
C ARG A 228 49.89 11.08 10.75
N TYR A 229 50.86 10.19 10.84
CA TYR A 229 52.28 10.53 10.96
C TYR A 229 52.76 11.31 9.73
N ASN A 230 52.43 10.86 8.52
CA ASN A 230 52.77 11.54 7.27
C ASN A 230 52.14 12.95 7.20
N GLN A 231 50.89 13.10 7.65
CA GLN A 231 50.25 14.42 7.77
C GLN A 231 50.95 15.33 8.78
N ALA A 232 51.40 14.79 9.91
CA ALA A 232 52.17 15.55 10.90
C ALA A 232 53.55 15.96 10.35
N GLN A 233 54.22 15.07 9.63
CA GLN A 233 55.51 15.33 8.99
C GLN A 233 55.40 16.44 7.95
N ALA A 234 54.41 16.37 7.05
CA ALA A 234 54.17 17.41 6.05
C ALA A 234 53.90 18.77 6.71
N TYR A 235 53.06 18.80 7.76
CA TYR A 235 52.79 20.02 8.51
C TYR A 235 54.06 20.58 9.19
N TYR A 236 54.92 19.71 9.73
CA TYR A 236 56.17 20.14 10.34
C TYR A 236 57.17 20.71 9.32
N LEU A 237 57.30 20.08 8.16
CA LEU A 237 58.16 20.59 7.08
C LEU A 237 57.74 21.98 6.60
N GLU A 238 56.44 22.27 6.63
CA GLU A 238 55.89 23.54 6.15
C GLU A 238 55.83 24.62 7.24
N CYS A 239 55.52 24.25 8.49
CA CYS A 239 55.30 25.20 9.59
C CYS A 239 56.46 25.26 10.61
N GLY A 240 57.39 24.32 10.60
CA GLY A 240 58.52 24.23 11.53
C GLY A 240 58.14 23.85 12.97
N HIS A 241 56.87 23.57 13.27
CA HIS A 241 56.42 23.16 14.60
C HIS A 241 55.14 22.30 14.56
N LEU A 242 54.90 21.51 15.62
CA LEU A 242 53.67 20.70 15.81
C LEU A 242 52.69 21.28 16.87
N GLY A 243 52.69 22.61 17.03
CA GLY A 243 51.85 23.37 17.97
C GLY A 243 50.60 24.00 17.34
N GLN A 244 49.57 24.29 18.15
CA GLN A 244 48.43 25.12 17.73
C GLN A 244 48.83 26.60 17.70
N GLY A 245 49.58 27.02 16.68
CA GLY A 245 49.92 28.42 16.45
C GLY A 245 49.50 28.84 15.05
N GLN A 246 48.63 29.85 14.94
CA GLN A 246 48.38 30.52 13.66
C GLN A 246 49.47 31.56 13.43
N ARG A 247 50.63 31.12 12.93
CA ARG A 247 51.57 32.01 12.23
C ARG A 247 51.94 31.32 10.92
N GLY A 248 51.68 32.00 9.80
CA GLY A 248 51.98 31.48 8.46
C GLY A 248 50.77 31.06 7.60
N GLY A 249 49.53 31.39 7.98
CA GLY A 249 48.35 31.20 7.10
C GLY A 249 47.84 29.76 6.94
N LEU A 250 48.58 28.74 7.39
CA LEU A 250 48.15 27.34 7.37
C LEU A 250 47.57 26.91 8.72
N SER A 251 46.29 26.52 8.71
CA SER A 251 45.59 26.03 9.89
C SER A 251 45.73 24.50 10.00
N MET A 252 46.31 24.02 11.10
CA MET A 252 46.29 22.58 11.44
C MET A 252 44.85 22.07 11.49
N SER A 253 44.58 20.94 10.83
CA SER A 253 43.23 20.35 10.86
C SER A 253 42.87 19.87 12.28
N ALA A 254 41.58 19.96 12.62
CA ALA A 254 41.09 19.54 13.94
C ALA A 254 41.39 18.05 14.24
N SER A 255 41.37 17.20 13.20
CA SER A 255 41.66 15.77 13.29
C SER A 255 43.14 15.49 13.56
N LEU A 256 44.06 16.19 12.88
CA LEU A 256 45.50 16.08 13.14
C LEU A 256 45.85 16.57 14.55
N SER A 257 45.24 17.67 14.99
CA SER A 257 45.46 18.22 16.32
C SER A 257 45.00 17.28 17.45
N GLN A 258 43.83 16.64 17.26
CA GLN A 258 43.33 15.63 18.20
C GLN A 258 44.24 14.40 18.24
N TRP A 259 44.73 13.94 17.08
CA TRP A 259 45.64 12.79 17.00
C TRP A 259 46.98 13.07 17.71
N LEU A 260 47.62 14.21 17.47
CA LEU A 260 48.85 14.61 18.18
C LEU A 260 48.63 14.70 19.70
N THR A 261 47.46 15.18 20.13
CA THR A 261 47.08 15.21 21.55
C THR A 261 46.94 13.80 22.14
N ALA A 262 46.40 12.85 21.38
CA ALA A 262 46.31 11.46 21.79
C ALA A 262 47.70 10.81 21.91
N GLN A 263 48.62 11.08 20.99
CA GLN A 263 50.00 10.58 21.07
C GLN A 263 50.72 11.09 22.34
N ARG A 264 50.58 12.38 22.68
CA ARG A 264 51.14 12.93 23.95
C ARG A 264 50.54 12.29 25.19
N LYS A 265 49.30 11.79 25.13
CA LYS A 265 48.65 11.10 26.25
C LYS A 265 49.17 9.66 26.37
N ALA A 266 49.32 8.96 25.25
CA ALA A 266 49.88 7.60 25.19
C ALA A 266 51.33 7.56 25.68
N TRP A 267 52.14 8.55 25.30
CA TRP A 267 53.51 8.71 25.80
C TRP A 267 53.57 8.86 27.32
N ARG A 268 52.76 9.76 27.91
CA ARG A 268 52.69 9.93 29.38
C ARG A 268 52.21 8.68 30.11
N ALA A 269 51.40 7.87 29.46
CA ALA A 269 50.89 6.61 30.02
C ALA A 269 51.89 5.46 29.86
N GLY A 270 53.04 5.67 29.19
CA GLY A 270 54.02 4.62 28.90
C GLY A 270 53.52 3.59 27.89
N THR A 271 52.46 3.87 27.13
CA THR A 271 51.83 2.89 26.22
C THR A 271 52.23 3.08 24.76
N LEU A 272 53.17 3.96 24.46
CA LEU A 272 53.65 4.24 23.11
C LEU A 272 54.99 3.53 22.88
N SER A 273 55.15 2.81 21.76
CA SER A 273 56.39 2.07 21.47
C SER A 273 57.58 3.01 21.23
N GLU A 274 58.78 2.52 21.53
CA GLU A 274 60.02 3.29 21.34
C GLU A 274 60.21 3.76 19.90
N GLU A 275 59.86 2.94 18.90
CA GLU A 275 59.96 3.33 17.48
C GLU A 275 59.02 4.51 17.17
N LYS A 276 57.79 4.49 17.70
CA LYS A 276 56.81 5.58 17.49
C LYS A 276 57.22 6.87 18.19
N ILE A 277 57.89 6.76 19.34
CA ILE A 277 58.48 7.90 20.05
C ILE A 277 59.57 8.53 19.20
N LYS A 278 60.55 7.73 18.75
CA LYS A 278 61.66 8.19 17.90
C LYS A 278 61.17 8.85 16.61
N SER A 279 60.19 8.25 15.92
CA SER A 279 59.61 8.83 14.71
C SER A 279 58.95 10.18 14.96
N LEU A 280 58.16 10.31 16.03
CA LEU A 280 57.50 11.57 16.36
C LEU A 280 58.50 12.66 16.78
N GLU A 281 59.54 12.31 17.54
CA GLU A 281 60.62 13.22 17.91
C GLU A 281 61.38 13.72 16.67
N ALA A 282 61.61 12.86 15.67
CA ALA A 282 62.26 13.22 14.41
C ALA A 282 61.52 14.30 13.62
N ILE A 283 60.19 14.40 13.77
CA ILE A 283 59.36 15.46 13.17
C ILE A 283 59.04 16.60 14.13
N GLY A 284 59.88 16.82 15.14
CA GLY A 284 59.80 17.97 16.05
C GLY A 284 58.71 17.87 17.12
N MET A 285 58.23 16.66 17.44
CA MET A 285 57.27 16.46 18.52
C MET A 285 57.91 16.74 19.89
N ARG A 286 57.50 17.84 20.52
CA ARG A 286 57.78 18.08 21.95
C ARG A 286 56.66 17.49 22.79
N TRP A 287 57.02 16.67 23.79
CA TRP A 287 56.06 15.95 24.62
C TRP A 287 55.43 16.82 25.73
N GLU A 288 56.18 17.81 26.22
CA GLU A 288 55.78 18.71 27.32
C GLU A 288 55.63 20.19 26.89
N LEU A 289 54.62 20.51 26.08
CA LEU A 289 54.36 21.89 25.61
C LEU A 289 53.69 22.85 26.63
N ARG A 290 53.30 22.35 27.81
CA ARG A 290 52.25 23.03 28.61
C ARG A 290 52.75 24.27 29.35
N GLU A 291 54.03 24.33 29.70
CA GLU A 291 54.63 25.51 30.35
C GLU A 291 54.99 26.59 29.33
N GLU A 292 55.69 26.24 28.25
CA GLU A 292 56.09 27.18 27.19
C GLU A 292 54.89 27.91 26.57
N LEU A 293 53.80 27.18 26.26
CA LEU A 293 52.57 27.79 25.72
C LEU A 293 51.85 28.70 26.72
N TRP A 294 51.93 28.41 28.02
CA TRP A 294 51.31 29.25 29.04
C TRP A 294 52.07 30.58 29.16
N GLU A 295 53.40 30.55 29.12
CA GLU A 295 54.24 31.76 29.17
C GLU A 295 54.08 32.62 27.90
N ILE A 296 53.91 32.02 26.72
CA ILE A 296 53.61 32.76 25.47
C ILE A 296 52.29 33.52 25.59
N SER A 297 51.20 32.84 25.97
CA SER A 297 49.89 33.50 26.14
C SER A 297 49.86 34.49 27.31
N TYR A 298 50.68 34.28 28.35
CA TYR A 298 50.88 35.26 29.41
C TYR A 298 51.58 36.53 28.90
N GLY A 299 52.60 36.37 28.05
CA GLY A 299 53.26 37.48 27.36
C GLY A 299 52.29 38.30 26.49
N GLU A 300 51.42 37.63 25.73
CA GLU A 300 50.37 38.28 24.93
C GLU A 300 49.35 39.03 25.81
N ALA A 301 48.94 38.44 26.94
CA ALA A 301 48.06 39.10 27.89
C ALA A 301 48.72 40.35 28.49
N LYS A 302 50.01 40.28 28.83
CA LYS A 302 50.79 41.40 29.35
C LYS A 302 50.91 42.52 28.32
N ALA A 303 51.15 42.19 27.05
CA ALA A 303 51.18 43.16 25.96
C ALA A 303 49.81 43.83 25.75
N TYR A 304 48.73 43.04 25.70
CA TYR A 304 47.37 43.55 25.56
C TYR A 304 46.99 44.49 26.71
N PHE A 305 47.35 44.14 27.95
CA PHE A 305 47.09 44.98 29.12
C PHE A 305 47.85 46.30 29.07
N ARG A 306 49.11 46.32 28.61
CA ARG A 306 49.88 47.56 28.43
C ARG A 306 49.22 48.51 27.42
N GLU A 307 48.61 47.96 26.36
CA GLU A 307 47.97 48.75 25.31
C GLU A 307 46.54 49.19 25.67
N HIS A 308 45.76 48.34 26.34
CA HIS A 308 44.32 48.56 26.55
C HIS A 308 43.91 48.81 28.00
N GLY A 309 44.85 48.72 28.95
CA GLY A 309 44.60 48.94 30.39
C GLY A 309 43.71 47.89 31.07
N HIS A 310 43.25 46.85 30.36
CA HIS A 310 42.37 45.82 30.89
C HIS A 310 42.52 44.46 30.18
N LEU A 311 42.09 43.37 30.83
CA LEU A 311 42.07 42.01 30.24
C LEU A 311 40.68 41.53 29.78
N ARG A 312 39.83 42.44 29.27
CA ARG A 312 38.52 42.10 28.65
C ARG A 312 38.68 41.88 27.14
N VAL A 313 39.35 40.79 26.78
CA VAL A 313 39.68 40.47 25.39
C VAL A 313 38.47 39.82 24.67
N PRO A 314 38.04 40.31 23.50
CA PRO A 314 36.95 39.72 22.71
C PRO A 314 37.23 38.25 22.33
N ARG A 315 36.23 37.37 22.45
CA ARG A 315 36.39 35.92 22.19
C ARG A 315 36.17 35.51 20.73
N GLU A 316 35.58 36.41 19.93
CA GLU A 316 35.03 36.10 18.60
C GLU A 316 35.54 37.06 17.52
N ARG A 317 36.36 38.05 17.87
CA ARG A 317 36.95 39.01 16.92
C ARG A 317 38.45 38.82 16.84
N GLU A 318 38.94 38.62 15.63
CA GLU A 318 40.38 38.65 15.34
C GLU A 318 40.93 40.08 15.47
N PRO A 319 42.22 40.27 15.81
CA PRO A 319 43.26 39.26 15.99
C PRO A 319 43.33 38.65 17.42
N TYR A 320 42.47 39.07 18.35
CA TYR A 320 42.61 38.73 19.78
C TYR A 320 41.72 37.56 20.26
N ALA A 321 41.04 36.86 19.35
CA ALA A 321 40.07 35.83 19.69
C ALA A 321 40.69 34.63 20.45
N SER A 322 41.94 34.27 20.11
CA SER A 322 42.74 33.24 20.79
C SER A 322 43.03 33.63 22.24
N LEU A 323 43.54 34.84 22.45
CA LEU A 323 43.84 35.42 23.76
C LEU A 323 42.57 35.54 24.63
N GLY A 324 41.44 35.95 24.06
CA GLY A 324 40.15 36.03 24.77
C GLY A 324 39.63 34.68 25.25
N ARG A 325 39.84 33.61 24.46
CA ARG A 325 39.53 32.23 24.88
C ARG A 325 40.48 31.75 25.99
N TRP A 326 41.76 32.12 25.91
CA TRP A 326 42.75 31.78 26.92
C TRP A 326 42.47 32.45 28.28
N ILE A 327 42.20 33.76 28.32
CA ILE A 327 41.84 34.51 29.54
C ILE A 327 40.60 33.89 30.23
N SER A 328 39.58 33.55 29.46
CA SER A 328 38.36 32.86 29.95
C SER A 328 38.68 31.50 30.60
N THR A 329 39.66 30.78 30.04
CA THR A 329 40.10 29.48 30.55
C THR A 329 40.87 29.63 31.87
N GLN A 330 41.67 30.69 32.04
CA GLN A 330 42.33 30.99 33.31
C GLN A 330 41.32 31.28 34.42
N ARG A 331 40.28 32.11 34.15
CA ARG A 331 39.21 32.40 35.11
C ARG A 331 38.47 31.14 35.60
N LYS A 332 38.13 30.24 34.67
CA LYS A 332 37.51 28.94 35.01
C LYS A 332 38.43 28.05 35.83
N SER A 333 39.71 28.01 35.47
CA SER A 333 40.70 27.16 36.14
C SER A 333 41.01 27.65 37.55
N ARG A 334 40.98 28.96 37.81
CA ARG A 334 41.04 29.54 39.16
C ARG A 334 39.84 29.14 40.02
N LYS A 335 38.61 29.27 39.48
CA LYS A 335 37.37 28.85 40.17
C LYS A 335 37.36 27.35 40.49
N ALA A 336 37.97 26.53 39.64
CA ALA A 336 38.11 25.10 39.84
C ALA A 336 39.31 24.71 40.74
N HIS A 337 40.03 25.68 41.32
CA HIS A 337 41.26 25.48 42.11
C HIS A 337 42.39 24.73 41.37
N ARG A 338 42.46 24.85 40.04
CA ARG A 338 43.44 24.18 39.16
C ARG A 338 44.63 25.06 38.75
N LEU A 339 44.67 26.31 39.20
CA LEU A 339 45.78 27.24 38.94
C LEU A 339 46.77 27.24 40.12
N SER A 340 48.08 27.19 39.84
CA SER A 340 49.12 27.32 40.86
C SER A 340 49.15 28.75 41.44
N ARG A 341 49.64 28.89 42.68
CA ARG A 341 49.80 30.20 43.35
C ARG A 341 50.62 31.17 42.50
N GLU A 342 51.70 30.69 41.89
CA GLU A 342 52.57 31.48 41.02
C GLU A 342 51.85 32.03 39.78
N ARG A 343 51.01 31.22 39.13
CA ARG A 343 50.23 31.66 37.95
C ARG A 343 49.14 32.67 38.31
N ILE A 344 48.55 32.53 39.49
CA ILE A 344 47.57 33.50 40.01
C ILE A 344 48.27 34.85 40.21
N ARG A 345 49.42 34.85 40.89
CA ARG A 345 50.23 36.05 41.13
C ARG A 345 50.63 36.74 39.83
N LYS A 346 51.17 36.00 38.86
CA LYS A 346 51.55 36.53 37.54
C LYS A 346 50.36 37.21 36.83
N LEU A 347 49.16 36.62 36.89
CA LEU A 347 47.96 37.17 36.23
C LEU A 347 47.39 38.38 36.97
N GLU A 348 47.44 38.39 38.30
CA GLU A 348 47.03 39.54 39.11
C GLU A 348 47.96 40.74 38.89
N GLU A 349 49.26 40.51 38.71
CA GLU A 349 50.26 41.54 38.39
C GLU A 349 49.93 42.31 37.09
N ILE A 350 49.30 41.66 36.11
CA ILE A 350 48.88 42.27 34.85
C ILE A 350 47.39 42.65 34.83
N GLY A 351 46.78 42.86 36.00
CA GLY A 351 45.42 43.40 36.13
C GLY A 351 44.28 42.40 35.87
N MET A 352 44.50 41.10 36.05
CA MET A 352 43.43 40.09 35.92
C MET A 352 42.40 40.24 37.04
N VAL A 353 41.19 40.69 36.66
CA VAL A 353 40.00 40.58 37.51
C VAL A 353 39.34 39.22 37.31
N TRP A 354 39.15 38.49 38.41
CA TRP A 354 38.63 37.12 38.41
C TRP A 354 37.09 37.05 38.31
N ASP A 355 36.40 38.03 38.89
CA ASP A 355 34.94 38.16 38.83
C ASP A 355 34.55 39.26 37.83
N ALA A 356 33.98 38.86 36.70
CA ALA A 356 33.44 39.79 35.70
C ALA A 356 32.14 40.41 36.23
N GLY A 357 32.27 41.37 37.14
CA GLY A 357 31.15 42.02 37.82
C GLY A 357 31.37 43.47 38.24
N THR A 358 32.49 44.11 37.85
CA THR A 358 32.77 45.50 38.25
C THR A 358 33.30 46.30 37.08
N GLU A 359 32.36 46.96 36.37
CA GLU A 359 32.22 48.43 36.34
C GLU A 359 30.70 48.71 36.27
N PRO A 360 30.03 48.97 37.42
CA PRO A 360 28.57 48.76 37.53
C PRO A 360 27.65 49.85 36.95
N GLU A 361 28.03 51.13 37.02
CA GLU A 361 27.03 52.22 36.94
C GLU A 361 26.66 52.63 35.51
N THR A 362 27.64 52.88 34.63
CA THR A 362 27.37 53.39 33.26
C THR A 362 26.65 52.38 32.36
N LEU A 363 26.78 51.08 32.62
CA LEU A 363 26.09 50.03 31.87
C LEU A 363 24.67 49.78 32.35
N TRP A 364 24.39 49.89 33.66
CA TRP A 364 23.05 49.70 34.18
C TRP A 364 22.12 50.82 33.72
N GLU A 365 22.58 52.07 33.78
CA GLU A 365 21.82 53.26 33.33
C GLU A 365 21.41 53.17 31.85
N ASN A 366 22.33 52.73 30.99
CA ASN A 366 22.06 52.56 29.56
C ASN A 366 20.96 51.50 29.26
N TRP A 367 20.88 50.44 30.08
CA TRP A 367 19.84 49.44 29.93
C TRP A 367 18.53 49.84 30.59
N PHE A 368 18.59 50.59 31.70
CA PHE A 368 17.43 51.18 32.36
C PHE A 368 16.72 52.16 31.42
N ALA A 369 17.44 53.07 30.77
CA ALA A 369 16.86 54.01 29.80
C ALA A 369 16.15 53.29 28.63
N ARG A 370 16.68 52.15 28.17
CA ARG A 370 16.03 51.30 27.17
C ARG A 370 14.76 50.63 27.69
N ALA A 371 14.76 50.22 28.95
CA ALA A 371 13.58 49.64 29.59
C ALA A 371 12.49 50.70 29.79
N GLU A 372 12.85 51.90 30.23
CA GLU A 372 11.93 53.03 30.37
C GLU A 372 11.30 53.41 29.04
N ALA A 373 12.10 53.59 27.97
CA ALA A 373 11.60 53.90 26.64
C ALA A 373 10.65 52.80 26.10
N TYR A 374 10.95 51.54 26.39
CA TYR A 374 10.07 50.42 26.05
C TYR A 374 8.75 50.48 26.84
N SER A 375 8.80 50.74 28.15
CA SER A 375 7.61 50.84 28.98
C SER A 375 6.71 51.98 28.57
N LYS A 376 7.26 53.18 28.32
CA LYS A 376 6.51 54.34 27.80
C LYS A 376 5.81 54.05 26.47
N ARG A 377 6.44 53.24 25.60
CA ARG A 377 5.89 52.90 24.28
C ARG A 377 4.81 51.83 24.31
N TYR A 378 4.91 50.84 25.20
CA TYR A 378 4.07 49.63 25.16
C TYR A 378 3.21 49.44 26.42
N GLY A 379 3.37 50.28 27.44
CA GLY A 379 2.66 50.18 28.72
C GLY A 379 3.05 48.97 29.58
N HIS A 380 4.11 48.23 29.23
CA HIS A 380 4.57 47.06 29.97
C HIS A 380 6.06 46.73 29.73
N LEU A 381 6.69 45.99 30.65
CA LEU A 381 8.10 45.52 30.57
C LEU A 381 8.21 44.03 30.20
N SER A 382 7.61 43.63 29.07
CA SER A 382 7.60 42.23 28.59
C SER A 382 7.98 42.10 27.11
N PRO A 383 9.22 42.41 26.72
CA PRO A 383 9.69 42.23 25.35
C PRO A 383 9.76 40.75 24.94
N ALA A 384 9.27 40.43 23.75
CA ALA A 384 9.16 39.06 23.25
C ALA A 384 10.52 38.38 23.02
N LYS A 385 11.55 39.13 22.56
CA LYS A 385 12.89 38.63 22.18
C LYS A 385 13.96 39.71 22.39
N GLY A 386 15.24 39.35 22.38
CA GLY A 386 16.37 40.31 22.33
C GLY A 386 17.09 40.59 23.65
N LYS A 387 18.12 41.43 23.59
CA LYS A 387 19.03 41.74 24.71
C LYS A 387 18.32 42.40 25.91
N LEU A 388 17.31 43.24 25.65
CA LEU A 388 16.49 43.88 26.69
C LEU A 388 15.69 42.86 27.52
N ARG A 389 15.13 41.82 26.88
CA ARG A 389 14.44 40.71 27.57
C ARG A 389 15.39 39.99 28.52
N THR A 390 16.61 39.70 28.06
CA THR A 390 17.62 39.03 28.88
C THR A 390 18.03 39.88 30.08
N TRP A 391 18.16 41.20 29.88
CA TRP A 391 18.49 42.14 30.94
C TRP A 391 17.38 42.25 32.00
N ILE A 392 16.11 42.38 31.60
CA ILE A 392 14.94 42.41 32.50
C ILE A 392 14.85 41.13 33.34
N LEU A 393 15.07 39.95 32.72
CA LEU A 393 15.08 38.68 33.43
C LEU A 393 16.25 38.58 34.44
N ALA A 394 17.38 39.19 34.13
CA ALA A 394 18.51 39.25 35.05
C ALA A 394 18.19 40.10 36.28
N GLN A 395 17.49 41.24 36.12
CA GLN A 395 17.07 42.09 37.25
C GLN A 395 16.10 41.32 38.18
N ARG A 396 15.12 40.61 37.60
CA ARG A 396 14.19 39.76 38.37
C ARG A 396 14.89 38.64 39.13
N ALA A 397 15.97 38.08 38.58
CA ALA A 397 16.77 37.06 39.23
C ALA A 397 17.67 37.64 40.35
N ALA A 398 18.15 38.87 40.17
CA ALA A 398 18.94 39.60 41.16
C ALA A 398 18.12 39.95 42.41
N LYS A 399 16.86 40.42 42.27
CA LYS A 399 15.94 40.64 43.42
C LYS A 399 15.67 39.37 44.23
N LYS A 400 15.73 38.19 43.60
CA LYS A 400 15.55 36.86 44.25
C LYS A 400 16.86 36.26 44.79
N GLY A 401 17.96 37.03 44.85
CA GLY A 401 19.24 36.61 45.41
C GLY A 401 20.03 35.57 44.58
N LYS A 402 19.65 35.33 43.33
CA LYS A 402 20.26 34.25 42.50
C LYS A 402 21.48 34.68 41.68
N ARG A 403 21.67 35.98 41.43
CA ARG A 403 22.79 36.56 40.64
C ARG A 403 22.92 38.06 40.93
N GLY A 404 23.99 38.48 41.62
CA GLY A 404 24.21 39.90 41.99
C GLY A 404 23.18 40.44 42.99
N GLN A 405 23.40 41.66 43.48
CA GLN A 405 22.46 42.41 44.33
C GLN A 405 22.02 43.69 43.62
N LEU A 406 20.72 43.99 43.68
CA LEU A 406 20.17 45.29 43.27
C LEU A 406 20.14 46.21 44.49
N THR A 407 20.44 47.49 44.29
CA THR A 407 20.23 48.50 45.34
C THR A 407 18.74 48.81 45.47
N GLU A 408 18.32 49.34 46.62
CA GLU A 408 16.92 49.75 46.84
C GLU A 408 16.48 50.82 45.82
N GLU A 409 17.37 51.75 45.47
CA GLU A 409 17.09 52.78 44.45
C GLU A 409 16.88 52.16 43.06
N GLN A 410 17.65 51.13 42.68
CA GLN A 410 17.43 50.41 41.42
C GLN A 410 16.10 49.65 41.40
N ILE A 411 15.67 49.12 42.55
CA ILE A 411 14.38 48.46 42.70
C ILE A 411 13.25 49.48 42.52
N ARG A 412 13.31 50.62 43.22
CA ARG A 412 12.29 51.69 43.13
C ARG A 412 12.15 52.21 41.69
N ARG A 413 13.27 52.53 41.04
CA ARG A 413 13.28 53.02 39.65
C ARG A 413 12.70 52.02 38.67
N LEU A 414 12.93 50.72 38.87
CA LEU A 414 12.33 49.67 38.04
C LEU A 414 10.82 49.55 38.30
N GLU A 415 10.36 49.68 39.54
CA GLU A 415 8.95 49.68 39.91
C GLU A 415 8.19 50.88 39.29
N GLU A 416 8.79 52.07 39.30
CA GLU A 416 8.23 53.29 38.68
C GLU A 416 7.96 53.13 37.18
N ILE A 417 8.81 52.40 36.46
CA ILE A 417 8.61 52.12 35.03
C ILE A 417 7.75 50.87 34.78
N GLY A 418 7.08 50.32 35.80
CA GLY A 418 6.14 49.21 35.69
C GLY A 418 6.80 47.81 35.75
N MET A 419 7.93 47.65 36.45
CA MET A 419 8.53 46.33 36.68
C MET A 419 7.70 45.50 37.66
N ILE A 420 7.03 44.49 37.12
CA ILE A 420 6.36 43.47 37.92
C ILE A 420 7.35 42.36 38.27
N TRP A 421 7.62 42.18 39.57
CA TRP A 421 8.57 41.20 40.09
C TRP A 421 8.04 39.77 40.07
N ASP A 422 6.72 39.62 40.13
CA ASP A 422 5.99 38.34 40.01
C ASP A 422 4.96 38.35 38.86
N ALA A 423 5.41 38.85 37.71
CA ALA A 423 4.72 38.86 36.42
C ALA A 423 3.91 37.60 36.04
N PRO A 424 4.27 36.38 36.48
CA PRO A 424 3.55 35.19 36.04
C PRO A 424 2.23 34.88 36.76
N ALA A 425 2.01 35.41 37.97
CA ALA A 425 0.75 35.24 38.68
C ALA A 425 -0.38 36.04 38.01
N GLU A 426 -0.13 37.31 37.71
CA GLU A 426 -1.05 38.16 36.96
C GLU A 426 -1.23 37.69 35.51
N GLN A 427 -0.17 37.18 34.86
CA GLN A 427 -0.31 36.59 33.53
C GLN A 427 -1.22 35.35 33.55
N TRP A 428 -1.13 34.50 34.58
CA TRP A 428 -2.03 33.36 34.71
C TRP A 428 -3.47 33.82 34.96
N GLN A 429 -3.67 34.81 35.85
CA GLN A 429 -4.98 35.38 36.15
C GLN A 429 -5.65 36.01 34.92
N ARG A 430 -4.88 36.76 34.12
CA ARG A 430 -5.36 37.34 32.86
C ARG A 430 -5.79 36.27 31.85
N MET A 431 -5.00 35.21 31.70
CA MET A 431 -5.35 34.10 30.80
C MET A 431 -6.54 33.29 31.32
N TYR A 432 -6.71 33.17 32.64
CA TYR A 432 -7.89 32.58 33.26
C TYR A 432 -9.14 33.42 32.99
N GLN A 433 -9.06 34.74 33.13
CA GLN A 433 -10.18 35.64 32.83
C GLN A 433 -10.61 35.54 31.36
N LEU A 434 -9.64 35.53 30.42
CA LEU A 434 -9.92 35.29 28.99
C LEU A 434 -10.55 33.90 28.74
N ALA A 435 -10.14 32.88 29.49
CA ALA A 435 -10.74 31.54 29.41
C ALA A 435 -12.19 31.56 29.93
N ARG A 436 -12.45 32.27 31.03
CA ARG A 436 -13.78 32.44 31.61
C ARG A 436 -14.73 33.19 30.68
N GLU A 437 -14.28 34.28 30.06
CA GLU A 437 -15.06 35.04 29.06
C GLU A 437 -15.39 34.16 27.85
N TYR A 438 -14.39 33.42 27.34
CA TYR A 438 -14.62 32.42 26.29
C TYR A 438 -15.66 31.38 26.73
N TYR A 439 -15.58 30.88 27.97
CA TYR A 439 -16.53 29.93 28.51
C TYR A 439 -17.94 30.53 28.66
N GLN A 440 -18.09 31.78 29.08
CA GLN A 440 -19.40 32.43 29.18
C GLN A 440 -20.11 32.51 27.82
N ILE A 441 -19.35 32.78 26.75
CA ILE A 441 -19.89 32.89 25.38
C ILE A 441 -20.17 31.51 24.78
N HIS A 442 -19.23 30.58 24.96
CA HIS A 442 -19.24 29.30 24.23
C HIS A 442 -19.74 28.12 25.06
N GLN A 443 -19.93 28.30 26.36
CA GLN A 443 -20.30 27.27 27.34
C GLN A 443 -19.34 26.05 27.34
N MET A 444 -18.11 26.24 26.84
CA MET A 444 -17.08 25.19 26.75
C MET A 444 -15.66 25.78 26.71
N LEU A 445 -14.68 25.08 27.31
CA LEU A 445 -13.26 25.47 27.35
C LEU A 445 -12.35 24.70 26.38
N ASN A 446 -12.95 24.06 25.36
CA ASN A 446 -12.18 23.28 24.39
C ASN A 446 -11.59 24.16 23.28
N ILE A 447 -10.60 24.97 23.64
CA ILE A 447 -10.02 26.02 22.78
C ILE A 447 -8.92 25.44 21.86
N PRO A 448 -8.97 25.64 20.52
CA PRO A 448 -7.94 25.16 19.59
C PRO A 448 -6.55 25.67 19.96
N CYS A 449 -5.49 24.86 19.90
CA CYS A 449 -4.18 25.30 20.45
C CYS A 449 -3.55 26.52 19.76
N ASN A 450 -4.01 26.85 18.55
CA ASN A 450 -3.62 28.01 17.75
C ASN A 450 -4.59 29.20 17.86
N TYR A 451 -5.68 29.07 18.63
CA TYR A 451 -6.62 30.16 18.86
C TYR A 451 -5.92 31.31 19.57
N VAL A 452 -6.18 32.51 19.05
CA VAL A 452 -5.70 33.79 19.54
C VAL A 452 -6.93 34.66 19.77
N THR A 453 -7.00 35.32 20.92
CA THR A 453 -8.06 36.29 21.24
C THR A 453 -7.96 37.52 20.32
N GLU A 454 -9.00 38.34 20.28
CA GLU A 454 -9.02 39.60 19.52
C GLU A 454 -7.90 40.56 19.95
N THR A 455 -7.50 40.50 21.22
CA THR A 455 -6.40 41.27 21.81
C THR A 455 -5.01 40.65 21.61
N GLY A 456 -4.91 39.50 20.91
CA GLY A 456 -3.63 38.91 20.47
C GLY A 456 -3.05 37.82 21.39
N GLU A 457 -3.73 37.42 22.46
CA GLU A 457 -3.29 36.40 23.40
C GLU A 457 -3.54 34.97 22.88
N ARG A 458 -2.53 34.10 22.98
CA ARG A 458 -2.60 32.70 22.55
C ARG A 458 -3.31 31.80 23.57
N LEU A 459 -4.59 32.09 23.82
CA LEU A 459 -5.42 31.39 24.80
C LEU A 459 -5.47 29.87 24.57
N GLY A 460 -5.54 29.45 23.31
CA GLY A 460 -5.49 28.04 22.95
C GLY A 460 -4.23 27.30 23.39
N SER A 461 -3.06 27.91 23.16
CA SER A 461 -1.77 27.35 23.57
C SER A 461 -1.63 27.29 25.09
N TRP A 462 -2.29 28.20 25.80
CA TRP A 462 -2.27 28.26 27.25
C TRP A 462 -3.12 27.15 27.89
N ILE A 463 -4.34 26.89 27.41
CA ILE A 463 -5.20 25.78 27.87
C ILE A 463 -4.49 24.42 27.72
N VAL A 464 -3.83 24.18 26.58
CA VAL A 464 -3.04 22.94 26.35
C VAL A 464 -1.89 22.79 27.35
N ARG A 465 -1.27 23.91 27.74
CA ARG A 465 -0.21 23.91 28.75
C ARG A 465 -0.74 23.54 30.13
N GLN A 466 -1.93 24.03 30.51
CA GLN A 466 -2.56 23.68 31.79
C GLN A 466 -2.82 22.16 31.87
N ARG A 467 -3.36 21.55 30.81
CA ARG A 467 -3.58 20.09 30.73
C ARG A 467 -2.30 19.28 30.97
N ARG A 468 -1.19 19.73 30.38
CA ARG A 468 0.13 19.10 30.58
C ARG A 468 0.62 19.24 32.02
N CYS A 469 0.47 20.41 32.61
CA CYS A 469 0.84 20.66 34.00
C CYS A 469 0.03 19.78 34.96
N TYR A 470 -1.28 19.62 34.73
CA TYR A 470 -2.15 18.75 35.52
C TYR A 470 -1.72 17.28 35.49
N LYS A 471 -1.36 16.78 34.30
CA LYS A 471 -0.80 15.43 34.15
C LYS A 471 0.49 15.24 34.97
N ASN A 472 1.36 16.25 35.03
CA ASN A 472 2.59 16.19 35.83
C ASN A 472 2.30 16.24 37.33
N TYR A 473 1.31 17.04 37.75
CA TYR A 473 0.82 17.11 39.12
C TYR A 473 0.31 15.75 39.62
N LEU A 474 -0.56 15.08 38.85
CA LEU A 474 -1.05 13.74 39.17
C LEU A 474 0.05 12.67 39.25
N ALA A 475 1.13 12.84 38.48
CA ALA A 475 2.26 11.91 38.47
C ALA A 475 3.29 12.15 39.59
N GLY A 476 2.97 12.98 40.59
CA GLY A 476 3.90 13.34 41.68
C GLY A 476 5.12 14.14 41.20
N ARG A 477 5.11 14.66 39.97
CA ARG A 477 6.19 15.42 39.33
C ARG A 477 5.87 16.91 39.32
N SER A 478 5.37 17.42 40.45
CA SER A 478 5.05 18.83 40.65
C SER A 478 6.32 19.67 40.51
N GLY A 479 6.55 20.26 39.33
CA GLY A 479 7.69 21.15 39.13
C GLY A 479 7.51 22.43 39.95
N GLY A 480 8.47 22.76 40.80
CA GLY A 480 8.54 24.06 41.48
C GLY A 480 8.87 25.16 40.47
N GLY A 481 7.85 25.87 39.99
CA GLY A 481 8.05 26.91 38.99
C GLY A 481 6.79 27.72 38.67
N ILE A 482 7.04 28.87 38.07
CA ILE A 482 6.10 29.93 37.70
C ILE A 482 4.86 29.49 36.90
N GLY A 483 4.95 28.40 36.12
CA GLY A 483 3.85 27.82 35.34
C GLY A 483 3.23 26.56 35.95
N ALA A 484 3.53 26.28 37.22
CA ALA A 484 2.99 25.13 37.93
C ALA A 484 1.49 25.29 38.16
N ILE A 485 0.79 24.18 38.00
CA ILE A 485 -0.62 24.08 38.35
C ILE A 485 -0.71 23.76 39.85
N THR A 486 -1.47 24.56 40.59
CA THR A 486 -1.69 24.40 42.03
C THR A 486 -3.12 23.89 42.28
N PRO A 487 -3.42 23.31 43.45
CA PRO A 487 -4.79 22.90 43.80
C PRO A 487 -5.83 24.00 43.59
N GLU A 488 -5.50 25.25 43.95
CA GLU A 488 -6.38 26.42 43.80
C GLU A 488 -6.64 26.73 42.33
N ARG A 489 -5.62 26.64 41.47
CA ARG A 489 -5.74 26.85 40.02
C ARG A 489 -6.53 25.73 39.33
N ILE A 490 -6.45 24.51 39.86
CA ILE A 490 -7.26 23.38 39.39
C ILE A 490 -8.72 23.64 39.72
N ALA A 491 -9.03 24.08 40.95
CA ALA A 491 -10.38 24.42 41.37
C ALA A 491 -10.99 25.52 40.48
N LEU A 492 -10.25 26.61 40.25
CA LEU A 492 -10.69 27.70 39.36
C LEU A 492 -10.97 27.21 37.93
N LEU A 493 -10.09 26.39 37.35
CA LEU A 493 -10.31 25.88 36.01
C LEU A 493 -11.47 24.86 35.95
N ASN A 494 -11.68 24.08 37.01
CA ASN A 494 -12.84 23.19 37.10
C ASN A 494 -14.16 23.98 37.17
N GLU A 495 -14.18 25.11 37.86
CA GLU A 495 -15.36 26.00 37.96
C GLU A 495 -15.88 26.43 36.59
N ILE A 496 -14.97 26.69 35.65
CA ILE A 496 -15.30 27.08 34.26
C ILE A 496 -15.28 25.89 33.28
N GLY A 497 -15.41 24.66 33.78
CA GLY A 497 -15.63 23.46 32.94
C GLY A 497 -14.37 22.92 32.24
N MET A 498 -13.19 23.03 32.87
CA MET A 498 -11.94 22.52 32.30
C MET A 498 -11.92 20.99 32.20
N ILE A 499 -11.72 20.50 30.98
CA ILE A 499 -11.50 19.08 30.68
C ILE A 499 -10.00 18.79 30.60
N TRP A 500 -9.51 17.90 31.46
CA TRP A 500 -8.09 17.59 31.62
C TRP A 500 -7.58 16.47 30.69
N ASP A 501 -8.45 15.55 30.25
CA ASP A 501 -8.15 14.32 29.51
C ASP A 501 -8.42 14.43 27.99
N GLY A 502 -7.94 15.51 27.37
CA GLY A 502 -8.15 15.77 25.93
C GLY A 502 -7.24 15.00 24.96
N THR A 503 -7.19 13.65 24.98
CA THR A 503 -6.45 12.85 23.96
C THR A 503 -7.34 12.06 22.99
N GLN A 504 -6.83 11.72 21.79
CA GLN A 504 -7.49 10.88 20.77
C GLN A 504 -8.12 9.56 21.28
N LEU A 505 -7.80 9.14 22.51
CA LEU A 505 -8.29 7.92 23.16
C LEU A 505 -9.74 8.00 23.65
N THR A 506 -10.30 9.19 23.97
CA THR A 506 -11.71 9.36 24.39
C THR A 506 -12.69 9.49 23.22
N ALA A 507 -12.19 9.79 22.01
CA ALA A 507 -13.03 9.84 20.81
C ALA A 507 -13.46 8.44 20.31
N ARG A 508 -12.71 7.39 20.67
CA ARG A 508 -12.95 5.98 20.29
C ARG A 508 -13.82 5.20 21.30
N THR A 509 -14.22 5.84 22.39
CA THR A 509 -15.05 5.29 23.47
C THR A 509 -16.50 5.11 23.00
N SER A 510 -17.14 4.00 23.35
CA SER A 510 -18.53 3.72 22.96
C SER A 510 -19.51 4.75 23.59
N PHE A 511 -20.71 4.90 23.01
CA PHE A 511 -21.72 5.80 23.61
C PHE A 511 -22.11 5.38 25.04
N PRO A 512 -22.32 4.08 25.35
CA PRO A 512 -22.61 3.66 26.71
C PRO A 512 -21.50 4.01 27.72
N GLU A 513 -20.23 3.82 27.36
CA GLU A 513 -19.09 4.24 28.19
C GLU A 513 -19.06 5.77 28.43
N LYS A 514 -19.42 6.56 27.41
CA LYS A 514 -19.53 8.03 27.52
C LYS A 514 -20.65 8.44 28.47
N ALA A 515 -21.83 7.83 28.34
CA ALA A 515 -22.96 8.08 29.22
C ALA A 515 -22.62 7.71 30.67
N LEU A 516 -22.05 6.52 30.89
CA LEU A 516 -21.58 6.06 32.19
C LEU A 516 -20.62 7.07 32.84
N LEU A 517 -19.58 7.49 32.12
CA LEU A 517 -18.61 8.44 32.65
C LEU A 517 -19.21 9.82 32.90
N PHE A 518 -20.15 10.27 32.05
CA PHE A 518 -20.85 11.55 32.23
C PHE A 518 -21.62 11.59 33.55
N TYR A 519 -22.43 10.56 33.84
CA TYR A 519 -23.20 10.51 35.08
C TYR A 519 -22.34 10.20 36.31
N LEU A 520 -21.33 9.32 36.19
CA LEU A 520 -20.39 9.05 37.28
C LEU A 520 -19.66 10.33 37.72
N ARG A 521 -19.25 11.20 36.78
CA ARG A 521 -18.57 12.47 37.09
C ARG A 521 -19.42 13.48 37.86
N LYS A 522 -20.76 13.37 37.81
CA LYS A 522 -21.65 14.21 38.62
C LYS A 522 -21.44 13.98 40.13
N HIS A 523 -21.00 12.78 40.55
CA HIS A 523 -20.76 12.42 41.95
C HIS A 523 -19.31 12.03 42.28
N PHE A 524 -18.56 11.55 41.29
CA PHE A 524 -17.16 11.16 41.40
C PHE A 524 -16.33 11.96 40.38
N PRO A 525 -15.96 13.22 40.68
CA PRO A 525 -15.23 14.09 39.74
C PRO A 525 -13.88 13.51 39.28
N ASP A 526 -13.31 12.60 40.06
CA ASP A 526 -12.07 11.88 39.75
C ASP A 526 -12.27 10.63 38.86
N ALA A 527 -13.52 10.30 38.49
CA ALA A 527 -13.81 9.25 37.53
C ALA A 527 -13.15 9.53 36.18
N VAL A 528 -12.40 8.55 35.67
CA VAL A 528 -11.59 8.67 34.47
C VAL A 528 -11.79 7.48 33.53
N LYS A 529 -11.65 7.75 32.23
CA LYS A 529 -11.45 6.70 31.23
C LYS A 529 -10.00 6.22 31.33
N HIS A 530 -9.77 4.94 31.65
CA HIS A 530 -8.43 4.45 31.97
C HIS A 530 -7.86 3.50 30.91
N SER A 531 -7.57 4.05 29.73
CA SER A 531 -6.92 3.29 28.65
C SER A 531 -5.41 3.25 28.81
N ARG A 532 -4.94 2.24 29.55
CA ARG A 532 -3.52 1.90 29.80
C ARG A 532 -2.69 3.05 30.35
N TRP A 533 -2.26 2.99 31.61
CA TRP A 533 -0.91 3.38 32.01
C TRP A 533 -0.62 3.02 33.48
N GLN A 534 0.49 2.29 33.66
CA GLN A 534 1.20 1.98 34.91
C GLN A 534 0.38 1.31 36.02
N GLN A 535 0.37 -0.02 35.92
CA GLN A 535 -0.20 -1.01 36.83
C GLN A 535 -1.72 -0.89 37.08
N PRO A 536 -2.49 -1.92 36.72
CA PRO A 536 -2.05 -3.17 36.12
C PRO A 536 -1.93 -3.10 34.58
N GLU A 537 -1.23 -4.06 33.96
CA GLU A 537 -0.97 -4.13 32.52
C GLU A 537 -2.20 -4.49 31.65
N PHE A 538 -3.39 -4.01 32.01
CA PHE A 538 -4.61 -4.22 31.23
C PHE A 538 -5.47 -2.96 31.20
N GLU A 539 -6.25 -2.82 30.12
CA GLU A 539 -7.12 -1.67 29.88
C GLU A 539 -8.40 -1.80 30.68
N LEU A 540 -8.84 -0.73 31.35
CA LEU A 540 -10.14 -0.64 32.02
C LEU A 540 -11.00 0.40 31.29
N ASP A 541 -12.29 0.11 31.09
CA ASP A 541 -13.17 1.04 30.39
C ASP A 541 -13.31 2.34 31.21
N LEU A 542 -13.70 2.20 32.49
CA LEU A 542 -13.80 3.30 33.45
C LEU A 542 -13.16 2.93 34.78
N TYR A 543 -12.52 3.90 35.43
CA TYR A 543 -11.90 3.74 36.75
C TYR A 543 -12.19 4.95 37.63
N ILE A 544 -12.53 4.69 38.90
CA ILE A 544 -12.81 5.68 39.93
C ILE A 544 -11.72 5.54 41.01
N PRO A 545 -10.64 6.33 40.95
CA PRO A 545 -9.51 6.23 41.86
C PRO A 545 -9.89 6.30 43.34
N SER A 546 -10.77 7.24 43.70
CA SER A 546 -11.26 7.47 45.07
C SER A 546 -11.99 6.27 45.67
N ARG A 547 -12.55 5.39 44.83
CA ARG A 547 -13.27 4.18 45.25
C ARG A 547 -12.50 2.90 44.97
N ARG A 548 -11.37 2.96 44.26
CA ARG A 548 -10.67 1.80 43.68
C ARG A 548 -11.61 0.88 42.91
N THR A 549 -12.59 1.46 42.23
CA THR A 549 -13.64 0.73 41.51
C THR A 549 -13.47 0.92 40.01
N ALA A 550 -13.57 -0.19 39.27
CA ALA A 550 -13.59 -0.20 37.82
C ALA A 550 -14.98 -0.58 37.31
N VAL A 551 -15.42 0.05 36.23
CA VAL A 551 -16.68 -0.28 35.54
C VAL A 551 -16.35 -0.64 34.09
N GLU A 552 -16.76 -1.83 33.68
CA GLU A 552 -16.61 -2.35 32.31
C GLU A 552 -17.97 -2.40 31.62
N TYR A 553 -17.99 -2.02 30.35
CA TYR A 553 -19.17 -2.12 29.50
C TYR A 553 -18.91 -3.16 28.40
N ASP A 554 -19.49 -4.35 28.56
CA ASP A 554 -19.27 -5.47 27.66
C ASP A 554 -20.35 -5.51 26.57
N GLY A 555 -19.99 -5.04 25.37
CA GLY A 555 -20.84 -5.13 24.18
C GLY A 555 -20.91 -6.54 23.59
N ASN A 556 -22.11 -7.02 23.24
CA ASN A 556 -22.38 -8.36 22.73
C ASN A 556 -21.48 -8.75 21.53
N PRO A 557 -21.32 -7.90 20.48
CA PRO A 557 -20.50 -8.24 19.31
C PRO A 557 -19.04 -8.55 19.62
N TRP A 558 -18.50 -8.01 20.72
CA TRP A 558 -17.09 -8.13 21.06
C TRP A 558 -16.81 -9.16 22.15
N HIS A 559 -17.77 -9.42 23.05
CA HIS A 559 -17.59 -10.26 24.23
C HIS A 559 -18.25 -11.64 24.17
N ARG A 560 -19.07 -11.93 23.15
CA ARG A 560 -19.81 -13.21 23.04
C ARG A 560 -18.93 -14.47 23.12
N ASP A 561 -17.71 -14.41 22.59
CA ASP A 561 -16.77 -15.55 22.51
C ASP A 561 -15.55 -15.36 23.43
N LYS A 562 -15.61 -14.45 24.42
CA LYS A 562 -14.45 -14.00 25.22
C LYS A 562 -14.55 -14.27 26.72
N LYS A 563 -15.41 -15.19 27.15
CA LYS A 563 -15.65 -15.51 28.57
C LYS A 563 -14.35 -15.69 29.38
N GLU A 564 -13.42 -16.50 28.88
CA GLU A 564 -12.15 -16.76 29.58
C GLU A 564 -11.28 -15.50 29.75
N GLN A 565 -11.27 -14.62 28.74
CA GLN A 565 -10.54 -13.36 28.79
C GLN A 565 -11.18 -12.39 29.80
N ASP A 566 -12.51 -12.36 29.86
CA ASP A 566 -13.27 -11.54 30.82
C ASP A 566 -13.03 -12.00 32.27
N GLU A 567 -13.04 -13.31 32.52
CA GLU A 567 -12.75 -13.89 33.85
C GLU A 567 -11.31 -13.65 34.28
N ARG A 568 -10.34 -13.76 33.35
CA ARG A 568 -8.94 -13.43 33.63
C ARG A 568 -8.78 -11.96 34.06
N LYS A 569 -9.49 -11.04 33.39
CA LYS A 569 -9.48 -9.62 33.74
C LYS A 569 -10.10 -9.37 35.13
N GLY A 570 -11.16 -10.09 35.48
CA GLY A 570 -11.76 -10.06 36.83
C GLY A 570 -10.81 -10.53 37.94
N LYS A 571 -10.09 -11.65 37.71
CA LYS A 571 -9.06 -12.15 38.62
C LYS A 571 -7.95 -11.12 38.84
N LEU A 572 -7.45 -10.54 37.76
CA LEU A 572 -6.40 -9.52 37.82
C LEU A 572 -6.83 -8.25 38.57
N CYS A 573 -8.09 -7.79 38.41
CA CYS A 573 -8.63 -6.67 39.18
C CYS A 573 -8.63 -6.99 40.69
N ARG A 574 -9.08 -8.19 41.07
CA ARG A 574 -9.09 -8.66 42.46
C ARG A 574 -7.68 -8.70 43.07
N GLU A 575 -6.70 -9.21 42.33
CA GLU A 575 -5.29 -9.25 42.75
C GLU A 575 -4.71 -7.85 43.03
N HIS A 576 -5.17 -6.83 42.31
CA HIS A 576 -4.73 -5.43 42.50
C HIS A 576 -5.62 -4.64 43.48
N GLY A 577 -6.56 -5.30 44.17
CA GLY A 577 -7.49 -4.65 45.08
C GLY A 577 -8.38 -3.63 44.38
N ILE A 578 -8.81 -3.95 43.15
CA ILE A 578 -9.75 -3.17 42.35
C ILE A 578 -11.11 -3.88 42.35
N SER A 579 -12.13 -3.16 42.79
CA SER A 579 -13.53 -3.60 42.75
C SER A 579 -14.08 -3.50 41.33
N LEU A 580 -14.31 -4.64 40.67
CA LEU A 580 -14.79 -4.67 39.28
C LEU A 580 -16.31 -4.83 39.20
N ILE A 581 -16.98 -3.90 38.54
CA ILE A 581 -18.39 -3.98 38.16
C ILE A 581 -18.48 -4.15 36.63
N ARG A 582 -19.28 -5.11 36.15
CA ARG A 582 -19.50 -5.32 34.72
C ARG A 582 -20.94 -5.05 34.34
N ILE A 583 -21.14 -4.21 33.32
CA ILE A 583 -22.43 -4.02 32.65
C ILE A 583 -22.37 -4.82 31.35
N ARG A 584 -23.24 -5.83 31.20
CA ARG A 584 -23.21 -6.77 30.07
C ARG A 584 -24.47 -6.63 29.22
N GLU A 585 -24.29 -6.49 27.90
CA GLU A 585 -25.41 -6.56 26.95
C GLU A 585 -26.08 -7.95 26.95
N LYS A 586 -27.37 -7.98 26.63
CA LYS A 586 -28.19 -9.19 26.59
C LYS A 586 -27.54 -10.31 25.78
N GLY A 587 -27.56 -11.53 26.33
CA GLY A 587 -27.11 -12.74 25.62
C GLY A 587 -25.61 -13.04 25.73
N LEU A 588 -24.89 -12.31 26.60
CA LEU A 588 -23.50 -12.62 26.94
C LEU A 588 -23.41 -13.71 28.03
N PRO A 589 -22.37 -14.56 28.00
CA PRO A 589 -22.18 -15.56 29.03
C PRO A 589 -21.89 -14.92 30.39
N GLN A 590 -22.39 -15.56 31.46
CA GLN A 590 -22.11 -15.18 32.84
C GLN A 590 -20.62 -15.35 33.15
N VAL A 591 -20.06 -14.40 33.90
CA VAL A 591 -18.63 -14.34 34.25
C VAL A 591 -18.46 -14.30 35.76
N ALA A 592 -17.50 -15.07 36.26
CA ALA A 592 -17.09 -15.05 37.66
C ALA A 592 -16.02 -13.97 37.93
N HIS A 593 -15.73 -13.70 39.19
CA HIS A 593 -14.67 -12.78 39.65
C HIS A 593 -14.93 -11.28 39.44
N CYS A 594 -16.18 -10.86 39.51
CA CYS A 594 -16.59 -9.45 39.56
C CYS A 594 -17.34 -9.19 40.88
N GLN A 595 -17.34 -7.96 41.39
CA GLN A 595 -18.12 -7.60 42.58
C GLN A 595 -19.62 -7.57 42.26
N GLN A 596 -19.96 -7.09 41.07
CA GLN A 596 -21.34 -7.01 40.59
C GLN A 596 -21.38 -7.17 39.08
N VAL A 597 -22.40 -7.87 38.60
CA VAL A 597 -22.72 -7.99 37.17
C VAL A 597 -24.13 -7.44 36.98
N ILE A 598 -24.27 -6.47 36.08
CA ILE A 598 -25.54 -5.83 35.71
C ILE A 598 -25.83 -6.23 34.27
N GLU A 599 -26.90 -6.99 34.05
CA GLU A 599 -27.30 -7.42 32.71
C GLU A 599 -28.34 -6.45 32.13
N LEU A 600 -28.11 -5.99 30.90
CA LEU A 600 -29.06 -5.16 30.18
C LEU A 600 -30.22 -6.01 29.64
N THR A 601 -31.45 -5.56 29.87
CA THR A 601 -32.67 -6.25 29.44
C THR A 601 -32.89 -6.21 27.92
N ASP A 602 -32.43 -5.12 27.28
CA ASP A 602 -32.43 -4.89 25.84
C ASP A 602 -31.38 -3.83 25.44
N PHE A 603 -31.40 -3.38 24.18
CA PHE A 603 -30.44 -2.43 23.61
C PHE A 603 -30.91 -0.96 23.64
N ARG A 604 -32.01 -0.65 24.33
CA ARG A 604 -32.57 0.71 24.39
C ARG A 604 -31.92 1.54 25.49
N GLU A 605 -32.09 2.85 25.43
CA GLU A 605 -31.47 3.80 26.37
C GLU A 605 -32.00 3.61 27.80
N GLU A 606 -33.27 3.24 27.95
CA GLU A 606 -33.91 3.02 29.25
C GLU A 606 -33.27 1.84 30.01
N ALA A 607 -32.81 0.81 29.29
CA ALA A 607 -32.08 -0.31 29.90
C ALA A 607 -30.70 0.15 30.42
N LEU A 608 -30.04 1.06 29.69
CA LEU A 608 -28.78 1.67 30.13
C LEU A 608 -28.99 2.60 31.33
N GLU A 609 -30.09 3.36 31.38
CA GLU A 609 -30.47 4.19 32.54
C GLU A 609 -30.69 3.36 33.79
N ALA A 610 -31.40 2.23 33.67
CA ALA A 610 -31.59 1.30 34.78
C ALA A 610 -30.26 0.71 35.28
N ALA A 611 -29.35 0.39 34.36
CA ALA A 611 -28.01 -0.08 34.71
C ALA A 611 -27.17 0.99 35.43
N ILE A 612 -27.19 2.24 34.93
CA ILE A 612 -26.53 3.38 35.58
C ILE A 612 -27.13 3.62 36.97
N SER A 613 -28.46 3.59 37.10
CA SER A 613 -29.16 3.71 38.39
C SER A 613 -28.69 2.65 39.39
N SER A 614 -28.51 1.41 38.92
CA SER A 614 -28.04 0.29 39.73
C SER A 614 -26.60 0.48 40.23
N LEU A 615 -25.76 1.25 39.53
CA LEU A 615 -24.42 1.62 40.01
C LEU A 615 -24.48 2.56 41.23
N PHE A 616 -25.51 3.39 41.31
CA PHE A 616 -25.72 4.34 42.40
C PHE A 616 -26.52 3.74 43.57
N GLY A 617 -27.05 2.52 43.45
CA GLY A 617 -27.86 1.83 44.47
C GLY A 617 -27.10 1.35 45.72
N TYR A 618 -25.83 1.73 45.92
CA TYR A 618 -25.06 1.41 47.14
C TYR A 618 -25.38 2.42 48.26
N PRO A 619 -25.36 2.04 49.55
CA PRO A 619 -25.82 2.93 50.62
C PRO A 619 -25.01 4.24 50.68
N GLY A 620 -25.70 5.38 50.51
CA GLY A 620 -25.16 6.71 50.77
C GLY A 620 -24.81 7.60 49.57
N VAL A 621 -25.10 7.19 48.32
CA VAL A 621 -24.95 8.07 47.13
C VAL A 621 -26.31 8.25 46.46
N PRO A 622 -26.90 9.46 46.45
CA PRO A 622 -28.14 9.70 45.73
C PRO A 622 -27.91 9.53 44.23
N CYS A 623 -28.81 8.81 43.56
CA CYS A 623 -28.75 8.67 42.10
C CYS A 623 -29.04 10.04 41.45
N PRO A 624 -28.22 10.50 40.50
CA PRO A 624 -28.53 11.71 39.75
C PRO A 624 -29.80 11.52 38.92
N SER A 625 -30.51 12.61 38.60
CA SER A 625 -31.56 12.56 37.57
C SER A 625 -30.94 12.09 36.26
N LEU A 626 -31.43 10.95 35.75
CA LEU A 626 -30.99 10.34 34.50
C LEU A 626 -32.02 10.66 33.41
N ASP A 627 -31.54 11.27 32.33
CA ASP A 627 -32.28 11.43 31.07
C ASP A 627 -31.25 11.29 29.95
N ILE A 628 -30.86 10.06 29.61
CA ILE A 628 -29.85 9.80 28.58
C ILE A 628 -30.29 10.41 27.25
N LYS A 629 -31.58 10.39 26.95
CA LYS A 629 -32.14 10.89 25.69
C LYS A 629 -32.00 12.41 25.58
N GLY A 630 -32.35 13.15 26.64
CA GLY A 630 -32.18 14.61 26.72
C GLY A 630 -30.71 15.02 26.87
N ASP A 631 -29.95 14.31 27.71
CA ASP A 631 -28.53 14.57 27.95
C ASP A 631 -27.64 14.07 26.79
N ARG A 632 -28.16 13.31 25.83
CA ARG A 632 -27.37 12.70 24.72
C ARG A 632 -26.48 13.73 24.03
N LYS A 633 -27.02 14.93 23.77
CA LYS A 633 -26.29 16.03 23.16
C LYS A 633 -25.16 16.52 24.08
N ALA A 634 -25.44 16.76 25.36
CA ALA A 634 -24.44 17.16 26.36
C ALA A 634 -23.37 16.07 26.60
N ILE A 635 -23.75 14.79 26.61
CA ILE A 635 -22.86 13.63 26.74
C ILE A 635 -21.90 13.57 25.54
N LEU A 636 -22.43 13.64 24.32
CA LEU A 636 -21.61 13.62 23.09
C LEU A 636 -20.70 14.84 22.99
N GLU A 637 -21.17 16.00 23.45
CA GLU A 637 -20.43 17.27 23.49
C GLU A 637 -19.29 17.23 24.53
N THR A 638 -19.53 16.62 25.70
CA THR A 638 -18.54 16.42 26.77
C THR A 638 -17.32 15.63 26.30
N TYR A 639 -17.50 14.62 25.44
CA TYR A 639 -16.42 13.75 24.95
C TYR A 639 -15.98 14.06 23.51
N ARG A 640 -16.39 15.21 22.98
CA ARG A 640 -16.02 15.64 21.64
C ARG A 640 -14.54 16.01 21.59
N ASN A 641 -13.69 15.08 21.15
CA ASN A 641 -12.28 15.37 20.89
C ASN A 641 -11.98 15.55 19.40
N TYR A 642 -11.58 16.78 19.03
CA TYR A 642 -10.56 17.08 18.02
C TYR A 642 -10.83 16.86 16.51
N THR A 643 -12.08 16.85 16.01
CA THR A 643 -12.31 16.95 14.54
C THR A 643 -12.35 18.39 14.01
N ALA A 644 -12.34 19.41 14.88
CA ALA A 644 -12.37 20.85 14.56
C ALA A 644 -11.10 21.40 13.84
N ARG A 645 -10.24 20.53 13.30
CA ARG A 645 -9.17 20.94 12.37
C ARG A 645 -9.29 20.32 10.98
N ALA A 646 -9.95 19.17 10.89
CA ALA A 646 -10.28 18.56 9.61
C ALA A 646 -11.62 19.09 9.11
N TRP A 647 -12.61 19.20 10.01
CA TRP A 647 -13.93 19.69 9.66
C TRP A 647 -13.90 21.17 9.23
N ASP A 648 -13.33 22.06 10.06
CA ASP A 648 -13.27 23.50 9.74
C ASP A 648 -12.41 23.80 8.51
N ARG A 649 -11.33 23.05 8.27
CA ARG A 649 -10.50 23.18 7.06
C ARG A 649 -11.27 22.82 5.80
N VAL A 650 -11.99 21.70 5.81
CA VAL A 650 -12.79 21.28 4.64
C VAL A 650 -14.00 22.20 4.47
N TYR A 651 -14.58 22.69 5.57
CA TYR A 651 -15.62 23.71 5.53
C TYR A 651 -15.13 25.03 4.90
N GLU A 652 -13.91 25.49 5.19
CA GLU A 652 -13.31 26.66 4.53
C GLU A 652 -13.14 26.45 3.01
N GLU A 653 -12.82 25.24 2.57
CA GLU A 653 -12.76 24.90 1.15
C GLU A 653 -14.14 24.85 0.49
N ILE A 654 -15.16 24.32 1.19
CA ILE A 654 -16.57 24.38 0.77
C ILE A 654 -17.03 25.83 0.64
N LEU A 655 -16.70 26.68 1.61
CA LEU A 655 -17.03 28.09 1.62
C LEU A 655 -16.36 28.83 0.45
N ARG A 656 -15.09 28.50 0.14
CA ARG A 656 -14.39 29.05 -1.03
C ARG A 656 -15.06 28.65 -2.34
N TYR A 657 -15.35 27.36 -2.51
CA TYR A 657 -16.07 26.86 -3.68
C TYR A 657 -17.44 27.55 -3.83
N TYR A 658 -18.18 27.69 -2.72
CA TYR A 658 -19.47 28.36 -2.72
C TYR A 658 -19.37 29.84 -3.10
N ARG A 659 -18.36 30.56 -2.61
CA ARG A 659 -18.10 31.96 -3.00
C ARG A 659 -17.78 32.11 -4.50
N GLU A 660 -17.07 31.16 -5.08
CA GLU A 660 -16.69 31.18 -6.50
C GLU A 660 -17.83 30.75 -7.44
N LYS A 661 -18.64 29.77 -7.04
CA LYS A 661 -19.64 29.14 -7.91
C LYS A 661 -21.09 29.48 -7.57
N GLY A 662 -21.35 30.12 -6.43
CA GLY A 662 -22.68 30.48 -5.94
C GLY A 662 -23.59 29.28 -5.62
N SER A 663 -23.04 28.06 -5.56
CA SER A 663 -23.83 26.83 -5.44
C SER A 663 -23.06 25.71 -4.74
N LEU A 664 -23.77 24.89 -3.95
CA LEU A 664 -23.27 23.64 -3.39
C LEU A 664 -23.47 22.43 -4.33
N LYS A 665 -23.78 22.65 -5.62
CA LYS A 665 -23.78 21.60 -6.66
C LYS A 665 -22.34 21.27 -7.08
N ILE A 666 -21.69 20.42 -6.29
CA ILE A 666 -20.31 19.98 -6.52
C ILE A 666 -20.32 18.69 -7.36
N PRO A 667 -19.60 18.61 -8.49
CA PRO A 667 -19.46 17.35 -9.25
C PRO A 667 -18.87 16.22 -8.39
N GLU A 668 -19.37 14.99 -8.53
CA GLU A 668 -18.94 13.84 -7.68
C GLU A 668 -17.42 13.56 -7.74
N ASN A 669 -16.77 13.88 -8.85
CA ASN A 669 -15.33 13.69 -9.06
C ASN A 669 -14.50 14.96 -8.79
N PHE A 670 -15.11 16.04 -8.30
CA PHE A 670 -14.40 17.27 -7.99
C PHE A 670 -13.52 17.07 -6.76
N VAL A 671 -12.24 17.40 -6.91
CA VAL A 671 -11.23 17.35 -5.86
C VAL A 671 -10.61 18.75 -5.78
N SER A 672 -10.54 19.33 -4.59
CA SER A 672 -9.91 20.63 -4.37
C SER A 672 -8.40 20.57 -4.59
N ASP A 673 -7.73 21.72 -4.67
CA ASP A 673 -6.27 21.82 -4.82
C ASP A 673 -5.49 21.14 -3.68
N SER A 674 -6.14 20.93 -2.53
CA SER A 674 -5.59 20.21 -1.38
C SER A 674 -5.84 18.69 -1.42
N GLY A 675 -6.45 18.17 -2.49
CA GLY A 675 -6.70 16.75 -2.70
C GLY A 675 -7.98 16.22 -2.03
N ILE A 676 -8.94 17.09 -1.68
CA ILE A 676 -10.13 16.71 -0.91
C ILE A 676 -11.36 16.62 -1.81
N SER A 677 -12.11 15.51 -1.71
CA SER A 677 -13.42 15.37 -2.35
C SER A 677 -14.48 16.15 -1.57
N LEU A 678 -14.81 17.35 -2.04
CA LEU A 678 -15.80 18.22 -1.39
C LEU A 678 -17.22 17.62 -1.47
N ALA A 679 -17.57 16.97 -2.59
CA ALA A 679 -18.86 16.29 -2.76
C ALA A 679 -19.00 15.09 -1.81
N GLY A 680 -17.95 14.27 -1.68
CA GLY A 680 -17.93 13.15 -0.74
C GLY A 680 -18.06 13.62 0.70
N TRP A 681 -17.38 14.71 1.06
CA TRP A 681 -17.44 15.28 2.41
C TRP A 681 -18.84 15.81 2.76
N LEU A 682 -19.53 16.51 1.85
CA LEU A 682 -20.92 16.98 2.06
C LEU A 682 -21.89 15.81 2.30
N ASN A 683 -21.70 14.68 1.59
CA ASN A 683 -22.52 13.49 1.82
C ASN A 683 -22.30 12.90 3.22
N CYS A 684 -21.05 12.84 3.69
CA CYS A 684 -20.76 12.45 5.06
C CYS A 684 -21.40 13.39 6.09
N GLN A 685 -21.53 14.70 5.80
CA GLN A 685 -22.22 15.63 6.71
C GLN A 685 -23.73 15.37 6.75
N ARG A 686 -24.35 15.01 5.62
CA ARG A 686 -25.77 14.64 5.58
C ARG A 686 -26.05 13.37 6.36
N ASP A 687 -25.16 12.39 6.30
CA ASP A 687 -25.29 11.16 7.09
C ASP A 687 -25.09 11.45 8.59
N ALA A 688 -24.09 12.26 8.94
CA ALA A 688 -23.88 12.72 10.31
C ALA A 688 -25.07 13.52 10.86
N TYR A 689 -25.74 14.34 10.03
CA TYR A 689 -26.95 15.06 10.42
C TYR A 689 -28.10 14.11 10.75
N ARG A 690 -28.36 13.10 9.90
CA ARG A 690 -29.41 12.09 10.12
C ARG A 690 -29.18 11.27 11.39
N ASN A 691 -27.92 11.05 11.75
CA ASN A 691 -27.54 10.30 12.94
C ASN A 691 -27.46 11.18 14.22
N ASN A 692 -27.82 12.47 14.14
CA ASN A 692 -27.66 13.45 15.22
C ASN A 692 -26.21 13.60 15.71
N GLU A 693 -25.24 13.47 14.82
CA GLU A 693 -23.80 13.51 15.09
C GLU A 693 -23.16 14.90 14.79
N LEU A 694 -23.92 15.82 14.19
CA LEU A 694 -23.52 17.22 13.98
C LEU A 694 -23.92 18.11 15.14
N THR A 695 -23.09 19.12 15.44
CA THR A 695 -23.45 20.17 16.42
C THR A 695 -24.20 21.33 15.79
N ASP A 696 -24.97 22.07 16.59
CA ASP A 696 -25.72 23.26 16.17
C ASP A 696 -24.88 24.29 15.41
N LEU A 697 -23.61 24.49 15.79
CA LEU A 697 -22.73 25.42 15.07
C LEU A 697 -22.42 24.93 13.65
N GLN A 698 -22.22 23.63 13.46
CA GLN A 698 -21.95 23.03 12.15
C GLN A 698 -23.20 23.01 11.28
N ILE A 699 -24.35 22.72 11.89
CA ILE A 699 -25.67 22.78 11.26
C ILE A 699 -25.92 24.20 10.75
N ARG A 700 -25.83 25.21 11.63
CA ARG A 700 -25.97 26.63 11.25
C ARG A 700 -25.00 27.06 10.15
N LYS A 701 -23.72 26.68 10.26
CA LYS A 701 -22.70 26.98 9.24
C LYS A 701 -23.06 26.42 7.87
N LEU A 702 -23.52 25.16 7.79
CA LEU A 702 -23.88 24.54 6.52
C LEU A 702 -25.23 25.02 5.99
N GLU A 703 -26.19 25.33 6.87
CA GLU A 703 -27.48 25.92 6.51
C GLU A 703 -27.32 27.34 5.94
N GLN A 704 -26.40 28.14 6.46
CA GLN A 704 -26.03 29.44 5.89
C GLN A 704 -25.50 29.34 4.46
N LEU A 705 -24.96 28.19 4.06
CA LEU A 705 -24.53 27.92 2.68
C LEU A 705 -25.64 27.30 1.81
N GLY A 706 -26.85 27.13 2.36
CA GLY A 706 -27.98 26.53 1.68
C GLY A 706 -27.87 25.01 1.50
N ILE A 707 -27.22 24.31 2.44
CA ILE A 707 -27.15 22.84 2.38
C ILE A 707 -28.55 22.23 2.43
N ARG A 708 -28.80 21.23 1.58
CA ARG A 708 -29.98 20.36 1.69
C ARG A 708 -29.58 19.08 2.42
N TRP A 709 -30.24 18.78 3.53
CA TRP A 709 -29.92 17.65 4.41
C TRP A 709 -30.39 16.28 3.88
N ALA A 710 -31.50 16.24 3.13
CA ALA A 710 -32.10 14.98 2.63
C ALA A 710 -32.35 14.96 1.10
N PRO A 711 -31.36 15.24 0.24
CA PRO A 711 -31.55 15.34 -1.22
C PRO A 711 -31.96 14.02 -1.88
N HIS A 712 -31.63 12.87 -1.28
CA HIS A 712 -32.06 11.56 -1.75
C HIS A 712 -33.51 11.24 -1.41
N GLN A 713 -34.04 11.83 -0.33
CA GLN A 713 -35.44 11.71 0.05
C GLN A 713 -36.32 12.51 -0.91
N GLU A 714 -35.96 13.77 -1.20
CA GLU A 714 -36.62 14.58 -2.25
C GLU A 714 -36.57 13.88 -3.62
N ARG A 715 -35.42 13.30 -3.99
CA ARG A 715 -35.29 12.55 -5.25
C ARG A 715 -36.18 11.30 -5.27
N TRP A 716 -36.28 10.59 -4.16
CA TRP A 716 -37.16 9.43 -4.05
C TRP A 716 -38.63 9.84 -4.12
N GLU A 717 -39.01 10.93 -3.44
CA GLU A 717 -40.36 11.52 -3.48
C GLU A 717 -40.72 11.98 -4.89
N ASN A 718 -39.82 12.65 -5.61
CA ASN A 718 -40.04 13.04 -7.01
C ASN A 718 -40.24 11.82 -7.92
N MET A 719 -39.42 10.77 -7.75
CA MET A 719 -39.60 9.52 -8.51
C MET A 719 -40.88 8.77 -8.11
N TYR A 720 -41.28 8.85 -6.85
CA TYR A 720 -42.54 8.31 -6.35
C TYR A 720 -43.74 9.04 -6.94
N GLN A 721 -43.70 10.38 -7.03
CA GLN A 721 -44.75 11.17 -7.68
C GLN A 721 -44.86 10.83 -9.18
N LEU A 722 -43.73 10.64 -9.87
CA LEU A 722 -43.73 10.16 -11.25
C LEU A 722 -44.33 8.76 -11.39
N ALA A 723 -44.01 7.84 -10.46
CA ALA A 723 -44.62 6.52 -10.42
C ALA A 723 -46.12 6.59 -10.12
N ALA A 724 -46.56 7.46 -9.21
CA ALA A 724 -47.95 7.67 -8.86
C ALA A 724 -48.76 8.24 -10.04
N ALA A 725 -48.19 9.23 -10.75
CA ALA A 725 -48.77 9.79 -11.97
C ALA A 725 -48.91 8.71 -13.05
N TYR A 726 -47.86 7.92 -13.28
CA TYR A 726 -47.89 6.81 -14.24
C TYR A 726 -48.94 5.74 -13.86
N ALA A 727 -48.99 5.33 -12.59
CA ALA A 727 -49.96 4.36 -12.09
C ALA A 727 -51.40 4.85 -12.26
N LYS A 728 -51.64 6.16 -12.06
CA LYS A 728 -52.95 6.79 -12.25
C LYS A 728 -53.41 6.78 -13.71
N GLU A 729 -52.49 6.93 -14.66
CA GLU A 729 -52.80 6.97 -16.09
C GLU A 729 -52.91 5.57 -16.74
N GLN A 730 -52.10 4.61 -16.30
CA GLN A 730 -51.89 3.32 -17.00
C GLN A 730 -52.26 2.08 -16.15
N GLY A 731 -52.73 2.27 -14.91
CA GLY A 731 -53.28 1.21 -14.05
C GLY A 731 -52.25 0.35 -13.30
N GLU A 732 -51.09 0.03 -13.88
CA GLU A 732 -50.10 -0.85 -13.23
C GLU A 732 -48.64 -0.36 -13.37
N LEU A 733 -47.82 -0.64 -12.35
CA LEU A 733 -46.38 -0.33 -12.32
C LEU A 733 -45.49 -1.40 -13.01
N SER A 734 -46.05 -2.15 -13.96
CA SER A 734 -45.37 -3.24 -14.69
C SER A 734 -44.63 -2.72 -15.94
N ILE A 735 -43.67 -1.80 -15.74
CA ILE A 735 -42.91 -1.21 -16.85
C ILE A 735 -41.54 -1.88 -17.07
N PRO A 736 -41.07 -2.00 -18.34
CA PRO A 736 -39.74 -2.50 -18.67
C PRO A 736 -38.62 -1.70 -18.01
N HIS A 737 -37.47 -2.35 -17.77
CA HIS A 737 -36.31 -1.71 -17.13
C HIS A 737 -35.81 -0.47 -17.90
N ASP A 738 -35.94 -0.46 -19.21
CA ASP A 738 -35.49 0.60 -20.12
C ASP A 738 -36.54 1.70 -20.37
N TYR A 739 -37.72 1.64 -19.73
CA TYR A 739 -38.74 2.68 -19.87
C TYR A 739 -38.25 4.06 -19.39
N VAL A 740 -38.50 5.07 -20.21
CA VAL A 740 -38.19 6.49 -19.99
C VAL A 740 -39.45 7.33 -20.18
N THR A 741 -39.73 8.27 -19.27
CA THR A 741 -40.86 9.20 -19.39
C THR A 741 -40.66 10.20 -20.55
N GLY A 742 -41.71 10.91 -20.96
CA GLY A 742 -41.62 11.96 -22.00
C GLY A 742 -40.63 13.08 -21.69
N GLU A 743 -40.28 13.28 -20.41
CA GLU A 743 -39.29 14.25 -19.94
C GLU A 743 -37.85 13.67 -19.82
N GLY A 744 -37.63 12.43 -20.29
CA GLY A 744 -36.29 11.80 -20.29
C GLY A 744 -35.91 11.11 -18.97
N VAL A 745 -36.85 10.89 -18.04
CA VAL A 745 -36.57 10.26 -16.74
C VAL A 745 -36.68 8.74 -16.83
N ARG A 746 -35.64 8.00 -16.41
CA ARG A 746 -35.58 6.53 -16.43
C ARG A 746 -36.40 5.87 -15.31
N LEU A 747 -37.73 5.97 -15.37
CA LEU A 747 -38.65 5.44 -14.36
C LEU A 747 -38.58 3.89 -14.25
N GLY A 748 -38.38 3.19 -15.38
CA GLY A 748 -38.28 1.72 -15.43
C GLY A 748 -37.10 1.17 -14.62
N ALA A 749 -35.93 1.79 -14.78
CA ALA A 749 -34.71 1.41 -14.06
C ALA A 749 -34.84 1.68 -12.54
N TRP A 750 -35.56 2.74 -12.17
CA TRP A 750 -35.77 3.09 -10.78
C TRP A 750 -36.69 2.11 -10.05
N LEU A 751 -37.82 1.70 -10.65
CA LEU A 751 -38.71 0.67 -10.10
C LEU A 751 -38.01 -0.69 -9.98
N ALA A 752 -37.19 -1.07 -10.96
CA ALA A 752 -36.37 -2.28 -10.88
C ALA A 752 -35.40 -2.25 -9.68
N SER A 753 -34.83 -1.07 -9.40
CA SER A 753 -33.96 -0.86 -8.23
C SER A 753 -34.74 -0.98 -6.90
N GLN A 754 -35.98 -0.47 -6.83
CA GLN A 754 -36.81 -0.61 -5.63
C GLN A 754 -37.13 -2.09 -5.34
N ARG A 755 -37.49 -2.87 -6.36
CA ARG A 755 -37.73 -4.32 -6.26
C ARG A 755 -36.49 -5.07 -5.77
N GLU A 756 -35.29 -4.65 -6.17
CA GLU A 756 -34.04 -5.26 -5.69
C GLU A 756 -33.74 -4.94 -4.22
N LEU A 757 -34.00 -3.70 -3.79
CA LEU A 757 -33.84 -3.31 -2.39
C LEU A 757 -34.83 -4.06 -1.49
N TYR A 758 -36.07 -4.25 -1.94
CA TYR A 758 -37.08 -5.06 -1.26
C TYR A 758 -36.61 -6.51 -1.06
N ARG A 759 -36.16 -7.18 -2.13
CA ARG A 759 -35.64 -8.58 -2.08
C ARG A 759 -34.45 -8.76 -1.14
N LYS A 760 -33.65 -7.70 -0.95
CA LYS A 760 -32.50 -7.72 -0.05
C LYS A 760 -32.86 -7.37 1.40
N HIS A 761 -34.15 -7.15 1.71
CA HIS A 761 -34.64 -6.63 2.98
C HIS A 761 -33.98 -5.30 3.38
N LYS A 762 -33.68 -4.44 2.38
CA LYS A 762 -33.02 -3.13 2.56
C LYS A 762 -33.92 -1.93 2.24
N LEU A 763 -35.17 -2.16 1.84
CA LEU A 763 -36.14 -1.10 1.60
C LEU A 763 -36.91 -0.77 2.89
N GLU A 764 -37.05 0.51 3.19
CA GLU A 764 -37.71 0.99 4.41
C GLU A 764 -39.22 0.65 4.43
N PRO A 765 -39.80 0.23 5.58
CA PRO A 765 -41.21 -0.16 5.68
C PRO A 765 -42.21 0.87 5.14
N ARG A 766 -41.96 2.17 5.39
CA ARG A 766 -42.83 3.25 4.86
C ARG A 766 -42.82 3.32 3.33
N ARG A 767 -41.67 3.08 2.70
CA ARG A 767 -41.54 3.10 1.22
C ARG A 767 -42.17 1.87 0.59
N ILE A 768 -42.12 0.74 1.29
CA ILE A 768 -42.83 -0.48 0.92
C ILE A 768 -44.32 -0.18 0.87
N TYR A 769 -44.87 0.30 1.99
CA TYR A 769 -46.28 0.67 2.09
C TYR A 769 -46.71 1.67 1.00
N LEU A 770 -45.96 2.74 0.79
CA LEU A 770 -46.29 3.76 -0.22
C LEU A 770 -46.33 3.20 -1.64
N LEU A 771 -45.39 2.32 -2.01
CA LEU A 771 -45.35 1.72 -3.34
C LEU A 771 -46.40 0.60 -3.51
N GLU A 772 -46.75 -0.11 -2.44
CA GLU A 772 -47.88 -1.06 -2.42
C GLU A 772 -49.21 -0.35 -2.66
N GLN A 773 -49.41 0.85 -2.12
CA GLN A 773 -50.59 1.67 -2.42
C GLN A 773 -50.67 2.06 -3.91
N LEU A 774 -49.55 2.06 -4.64
CA LEU A 774 -49.52 2.30 -6.09
C LEU A 774 -49.60 1.01 -6.91
N GLY A 775 -49.84 -0.16 -6.29
CA GLY A 775 -49.94 -1.44 -6.98
C GLY A 775 -48.59 -2.00 -7.45
N ILE A 776 -47.48 -1.72 -6.75
CA ILE A 776 -46.19 -2.31 -7.09
C ILE A 776 -46.20 -3.83 -6.83
N HIS A 777 -45.82 -4.60 -7.85
CA HIS A 777 -45.55 -6.03 -7.69
C HIS A 777 -44.06 -6.24 -7.36
N TRP A 778 -43.77 -6.75 -6.15
CA TRP A 778 -42.40 -6.92 -5.62
C TRP A 778 -41.64 -8.11 -6.20
N GLU A 779 -42.34 -9.22 -6.48
CA GLU A 779 -41.77 -10.45 -7.03
C GLU A 779 -42.37 -10.83 -8.40
N PRO A 780 -42.16 -10.02 -9.46
CA PRO A 780 -42.67 -10.34 -10.80
C PRO A 780 -42.05 -11.62 -11.39
N LEU A 781 -41.06 -12.23 -10.72
CA LEU A 781 -40.36 -13.43 -11.16
C LEU A 781 -41.15 -14.73 -10.94
N LYS A 782 -42.03 -14.83 -9.92
CA LYS A 782 -42.83 -16.04 -9.69
C LYS A 782 -43.97 -16.17 -10.70
N GLU A 783 -44.71 -15.09 -10.96
CA GLU A 783 -45.65 -15.00 -12.10
C GLU A 783 -44.93 -15.30 -13.42
N ARG A 784 -43.79 -14.65 -13.68
CA ARG A 784 -43.06 -14.82 -14.93
C ARG A 784 -42.57 -16.26 -15.14
N GLN A 785 -42.20 -16.98 -14.08
CA GLN A 785 -41.87 -18.40 -14.17
C GLN A 785 -43.08 -19.29 -14.49
N LYS A 786 -44.26 -18.97 -13.95
CA LYS A 786 -45.51 -19.64 -14.33
C LYS A 786 -45.82 -19.37 -15.80
N ASN A 787 -45.64 -18.14 -16.27
CA ASN A 787 -45.87 -17.75 -17.67
C ASN A 787 -44.89 -18.46 -18.62
N TYR A 788 -43.61 -18.62 -18.24
CA TYR A 788 -42.65 -19.40 -19.05
C TYR A 788 -42.98 -20.90 -19.09
N LEU A 789 -43.50 -21.48 -18.00
CA LEU A 789 -43.97 -22.87 -18.00
C LEU A 789 -45.24 -23.06 -18.84
N ALA A 790 -46.18 -22.13 -18.74
CA ALA A 790 -47.39 -22.14 -19.57
C ALA A 790 -47.04 -21.99 -21.06
N ALA A 791 -46.14 -21.06 -21.39
CA ALA A 791 -45.63 -20.88 -22.75
C ALA A 791 -44.84 -22.09 -23.26
N ALA A 792 -44.06 -22.75 -22.41
CA ALA A 792 -43.41 -24.02 -22.77
C ALA A 792 -44.44 -25.11 -23.05
N ARG A 793 -45.47 -25.24 -22.21
CA ARG A 793 -46.55 -26.21 -22.39
C ARG A 793 -47.33 -25.99 -23.69
N ASP A 794 -47.76 -24.76 -23.96
CA ASP A 794 -48.46 -24.39 -25.20
C ASP A 794 -47.59 -24.65 -26.44
N TYR A 795 -46.30 -24.34 -26.37
CA TYR A 795 -45.36 -24.66 -27.46
C TYR A 795 -45.21 -26.16 -27.67
N HIS A 796 -45.11 -26.93 -26.58
CA HIS A 796 -45.02 -28.39 -26.62
C HIS A 796 -46.30 -29.01 -27.22
N GLU A 797 -47.48 -28.57 -26.80
CA GLU A 797 -48.76 -29.05 -27.37
C GLU A 797 -48.85 -28.81 -28.88
N LYS A 798 -48.29 -27.69 -29.37
CA LYS A 798 -48.29 -27.35 -30.80
C LYS A 798 -47.26 -28.09 -31.64
N THR A 799 -46.12 -28.49 -31.06
CA THR A 799 -44.95 -28.93 -31.83
C THR A 799 -44.37 -30.29 -31.41
N GLY A 800 -44.85 -30.86 -30.31
CA GLY A 800 -44.38 -32.14 -29.77
C GLY A 800 -43.04 -32.07 -29.02
N GLY A 801 -42.46 -30.88 -28.79
CA GLY A 801 -41.16 -30.75 -28.10
C GLY A 801 -40.75 -29.31 -27.77
N LEU A 802 -39.61 -29.16 -27.07
CA LEU A 802 -39.08 -27.87 -26.58
C LEU A 802 -37.72 -27.46 -27.18
N ASP A 803 -37.41 -27.98 -28.37
CA ASP A 803 -36.17 -27.64 -29.09
C ASP A 803 -36.37 -26.38 -29.95
N ILE A 804 -36.34 -25.22 -29.28
CA ILE A 804 -36.47 -23.90 -29.91
C ILE A 804 -35.16 -23.09 -29.91
N PRO A 805 -34.91 -22.26 -30.94
CA PRO A 805 -33.74 -21.37 -30.98
C PRO A 805 -33.69 -20.43 -29.78
N ALA A 806 -32.49 -20.10 -29.31
CA ALA A 806 -32.30 -19.18 -28.18
C ALA A 806 -32.98 -17.81 -28.39
N ALA A 807 -33.10 -17.36 -29.65
CA ALA A 807 -33.73 -16.10 -30.01
C ALA A 807 -35.26 -16.13 -30.08
N TYR A 808 -35.91 -17.29 -29.87
CA TYR A 808 -37.37 -17.40 -29.99
C TYR A 808 -38.10 -16.61 -28.90
N ILE A 809 -39.13 -15.85 -29.33
CA ILE A 809 -40.00 -15.01 -28.51
C ILE A 809 -41.46 -15.42 -28.81
N THR A 810 -42.28 -15.61 -27.77
CA THR A 810 -43.72 -15.92 -27.92
C THR A 810 -44.50 -14.70 -28.43
N GLY A 811 -45.75 -14.90 -28.87
CA GLY A 811 -46.66 -13.81 -29.27
C GLY A 811 -46.90 -12.77 -28.16
N GLU A 812 -46.74 -13.16 -26.90
CA GLU A 812 -46.85 -12.31 -25.71
C GLU A 812 -45.52 -11.64 -25.30
N GLY A 813 -44.48 -11.76 -26.12
CA GLY A 813 -43.18 -11.12 -25.88
C GLY A 813 -42.24 -11.88 -24.93
N LEU A 814 -42.55 -13.12 -24.54
CA LEU A 814 -41.70 -13.91 -23.66
C LEU A 814 -40.54 -14.55 -24.44
N ARG A 815 -39.29 -14.27 -24.03
CA ARG A 815 -38.08 -14.91 -24.59
C ARG A 815 -37.92 -16.37 -24.14
N LEU A 816 -38.82 -17.23 -24.60
CA LEU A 816 -38.88 -18.64 -24.20
C LEU A 816 -37.60 -19.41 -24.57
N GLY A 817 -36.96 -19.05 -25.69
CA GLY A 817 -35.70 -19.65 -26.13
C GLY A 817 -34.54 -19.42 -25.15
N GLU A 818 -34.28 -18.17 -24.76
CA GLU A 818 -33.24 -17.84 -23.77
C GLU A 818 -33.51 -18.51 -22.41
N TRP A 819 -34.79 -18.59 -22.03
CA TRP A 819 -35.20 -19.20 -20.78
C TRP A 819 -34.90 -20.71 -20.74
N LEU A 820 -35.21 -21.47 -21.80
CA LEU A 820 -34.89 -22.91 -21.89
C LEU A 820 -33.37 -23.16 -21.92
N VAL A 821 -32.58 -22.31 -22.59
CA VAL A 821 -31.10 -22.38 -22.54
C VAL A 821 -30.59 -22.23 -21.12
N LYS A 822 -31.18 -21.32 -20.35
CA LYS A 822 -30.86 -21.15 -18.93
C LYS A 822 -31.22 -22.39 -18.10
N GLN A 823 -32.41 -22.97 -18.29
CA GLN A 823 -32.81 -24.20 -17.58
C GLN A 823 -31.80 -25.34 -17.81
N ARG A 824 -31.37 -25.55 -19.07
CA ARG A 824 -30.34 -26.55 -19.42
C ARG A 824 -29.00 -26.27 -18.75
N SER A 825 -28.60 -25.00 -18.64
CA SER A 825 -27.39 -24.61 -17.93
C SER A 825 -27.48 -24.89 -16.43
N ASP A 826 -28.61 -24.53 -15.80
CA ASP A 826 -28.82 -24.66 -14.37
C ASP A 826 -28.91 -26.16 -13.96
N ARG A 827 -29.47 -27.03 -14.80
CA ARG A 827 -29.43 -28.50 -14.60
C ARG A 827 -28.00 -29.05 -14.63
N ARG A 828 -27.18 -28.65 -15.61
CA ARG A 828 -25.77 -29.09 -15.71
C ARG A 828 -24.92 -28.66 -14.51
N ALA A 829 -25.25 -27.51 -13.92
CA ALA A 829 -24.59 -27.01 -12.72
C ALA A 829 -25.10 -27.67 -11.42
N GLY A 830 -26.12 -28.53 -11.49
CA GLY A 830 -26.70 -29.21 -10.33
C GLY A 830 -27.51 -28.29 -9.41
N VAL A 831 -27.95 -27.13 -9.91
CA VAL A 831 -28.67 -26.11 -9.12
C VAL A 831 -30.16 -26.01 -9.48
N LEU A 832 -30.63 -26.83 -10.42
CA LEU A 832 -32.04 -26.83 -10.83
C LEU A 832 -32.88 -27.71 -9.91
N ASP A 833 -34.01 -27.16 -9.46
CA ASP A 833 -34.97 -27.82 -8.58
C ASP A 833 -35.49 -29.15 -9.18
N PRO A 834 -35.48 -30.28 -8.43
CA PRO A 834 -35.96 -31.58 -8.91
C PRO A 834 -37.39 -31.56 -9.45
N GLU A 835 -38.29 -30.77 -8.87
CA GLU A 835 -39.66 -30.63 -9.38
C GLU A 835 -39.69 -29.93 -10.75
N ARG A 836 -38.84 -28.92 -10.94
CA ARG A 836 -38.69 -28.24 -12.25
C ARG A 836 -38.12 -29.18 -13.32
N ILE A 837 -37.22 -30.08 -12.93
CA ILE A 837 -36.67 -31.10 -13.85
C ILE A 837 -37.81 -32.01 -14.33
N ARG A 838 -38.63 -32.54 -13.40
CA ARG A 838 -39.79 -33.38 -13.74
C ARG A 838 -40.75 -32.68 -14.70
N GLN A 839 -41.14 -31.45 -14.39
CA GLN A 839 -42.07 -30.67 -15.21
C GLN A 839 -41.58 -30.47 -16.64
N LEU A 840 -40.29 -30.18 -16.83
CA LEU A 840 -39.73 -29.97 -18.16
C LEU A 840 -39.50 -31.30 -18.90
N GLU A 841 -39.16 -32.38 -18.19
CA GLU A 841 -39.03 -33.73 -18.75
C GLU A 841 -40.39 -34.26 -19.25
N GLU A 842 -41.47 -34.00 -18.53
CA GLU A 842 -42.85 -34.31 -18.96
C GLU A 842 -43.23 -33.57 -20.25
N MET A 843 -42.76 -32.32 -20.43
CA MET A 843 -42.94 -31.54 -21.66
C MET A 843 -41.93 -31.90 -22.76
N GLY A 844 -41.21 -33.01 -22.62
CA GLY A 844 -40.27 -33.50 -23.64
C GLY A 844 -39.03 -32.62 -23.83
N ILE A 845 -38.54 -31.94 -22.78
CA ILE A 845 -37.31 -31.15 -22.91
C ILE A 845 -36.11 -32.06 -23.25
N ARG A 846 -35.41 -31.72 -24.33
CA ARG A 846 -34.09 -32.28 -24.58
C ARG A 846 -33.05 -31.46 -23.81
N TRP A 847 -32.44 -32.07 -22.80
CA TRP A 847 -31.46 -31.40 -21.95
C TRP A 847 -30.14 -31.11 -22.66
N GLU A 848 -29.79 -31.92 -23.66
CA GLU A 848 -28.69 -31.70 -24.58
C GLU A 848 -29.25 -31.58 -26.01
N PRO A 849 -29.74 -30.39 -26.42
CA PRO A 849 -30.15 -30.13 -27.80
C PRO A 849 -28.93 -30.25 -28.71
N PHE A 850 -29.14 -30.82 -29.89
CA PHE A 850 -28.11 -30.77 -30.92
C PHE A 850 -27.84 -29.30 -31.28
N ASP A 851 -26.56 -28.94 -31.37
CA ASP A 851 -26.15 -27.64 -31.88
C ASP A 851 -26.76 -27.51 -33.29
N SER A 852 -27.65 -26.54 -33.52
CA SER A 852 -28.32 -26.36 -34.82
C SER A 852 -27.31 -26.28 -35.97
N ARG A 853 -26.12 -25.74 -35.67
CA ARG A 853 -25.00 -25.69 -36.60
C ARG A 853 -24.37 -27.05 -36.87
N TRP A 854 -24.37 -27.97 -35.90
CA TRP A 854 -23.90 -29.33 -36.11
C TRP A 854 -24.87 -30.12 -36.99
N GLU A 855 -26.18 -29.96 -36.81
CA GLU A 855 -27.22 -30.59 -37.65
C GLU A 855 -27.18 -30.08 -39.09
N GLU A 856 -27.03 -28.77 -39.30
CA GLU A 856 -26.86 -28.18 -40.64
C GLU A 856 -25.62 -28.73 -41.35
N MET A 857 -24.48 -28.78 -40.67
CA MET A 857 -23.24 -29.31 -41.26
C MET A 857 -23.29 -30.83 -41.47
N TYR A 858 -24.03 -31.57 -40.63
CA TYR A 858 -24.29 -33.00 -40.80
C TYR A 858 -25.19 -33.27 -42.00
N ALA A 859 -26.24 -32.47 -42.20
CA ALA A 859 -27.10 -32.58 -43.38
C ALA A 859 -26.31 -32.38 -44.67
N LEU A 860 -25.44 -31.37 -44.72
CA LEU A 860 -24.53 -31.15 -45.86
C LEU A 860 -23.54 -32.30 -46.07
N ALA A 861 -23.02 -32.90 -44.99
CA ALA A 861 -22.16 -34.08 -45.08
C ALA A 861 -22.94 -35.27 -45.65
N ARG A 862 -24.16 -35.50 -45.18
CA ARG A 862 -25.03 -36.58 -45.66
C ARG A 862 -25.42 -36.39 -47.13
N GLU A 863 -25.77 -35.18 -47.55
CA GLU A 863 -26.06 -34.87 -48.95
C GLU A 863 -24.84 -35.10 -49.84
N TYR A 864 -23.66 -34.65 -49.40
CA TYR A 864 -22.42 -34.92 -50.13
C TYR A 864 -22.14 -36.42 -50.24
N TYR A 865 -22.34 -37.17 -49.16
CA TYR A 865 -22.17 -38.63 -49.16
C TYR A 865 -23.16 -39.34 -50.08
N GLN A 866 -24.44 -38.92 -50.10
CA GLN A 866 -25.45 -39.47 -51.00
C GLN A 866 -25.11 -39.20 -52.48
N ALA A 867 -24.52 -38.05 -52.78
CA ALA A 867 -24.14 -37.68 -54.15
C ALA A 867 -22.82 -38.33 -54.63
N HIS A 868 -21.86 -38.56 -53.73
CA HIS A 868 -20.49 -38.95 -54.10
C HIS A 868 -20.03 -40.31 -53.55
N GLY A 869 -20.80 -40.93 -52.65
CA GLY A 869 -20.49 -42.24 -52.06
C GLY A 869 -19.33 -42.25 -51.06
N GLU A 870 -18.61 -41.14 -50.88
CA GLU A 870 -17.55 -41.01 -49.88
C GLU A 870 -17.46 -39.60 -49.28
N LEU A 871 -16.87 -39.49 -48.07
CA LEU A 871 -16.67 -38.22 -47.35
C LEU A 871 -15.21 -37.73 -47.35
N ARG A 872 -14.45 -38.02 -48.42
CA ARG A 872 -13.06 -37.58 -48.59
C ARG A 872 -12.97 -36.21 -49.26
N ILE A 873 -13.35 -35.17 -48.53
CA ILE A 873 -13.27 -33.79 -49.00
C ILE A 873 -11.98 -33.08 -48.55
N PRO A 874 -11.33 -32.28 -49.43
CA PRO A 874 -10.20 -31.43 -49.06
C PRO A 874 -10.54 -30.48 -47.91
N TYR A 875 -9.55 -30.12 -47.08
CA TYR A 875 -9.74 -29.20 -45.96
C TYR A 875 -10.36 -27.85 -46.37
N SER A 876 -10.05 -27.39 -47.59
CA SER A 876 -10.56 -26.14 -48.17
C SER A 876 -11.98 -26.23 -48.76
N TYR A 877 -12.56 -27.43 -48.86
CA TYR A 877 -13.85 -27.63 -49.52
C TYR A 877 -14.99 -26.92 -48.79
N LYS A 878 -15.86 -26.27 -49.58
CA LYS A 878 -17.05 -25.57 -49.13
C LYS A 878 -18.30 -26.15 -49.82
N ALA A 879 -19.36 -26.41 -49.06
CA ALA A 879 -20.64 -26.92 -49.55
C ALA A 879 -21.72 -25.82 -49.50
N GLY A 880 -22.73 -25.91 -50.38
CA GLY A 880 -23.85 -24.97 -50.45
C GLY A 880 -23.39 -23.51 -50.58
N GLN A 881 -23.98 -22.61 -49.77
CA GLN A 881 -23.65 -21.18 -49.70
C GLN A 881 -22.30 -20.88 -49.01
N GLY A 882 -21.23 -21.57 -49.39
CA GLY A 882 -19.88 -21.32 -48.88
C GLY A 882 -19.60 -21.88 -47.49
N GLN A 883 -20.40 -22.84 -47.00
CA GLN A 883 -20.19 -23.46 -45.69
C GLN A 883 -18.94 -24.36 -45.69
N PRO A 884 -18.02 -24.25 -44.71
CA PRO A 884 -16.71 -24.90 -44.76
C PRO A 884 -16.74 -26.38 -44.33
N LEU A 885 -17.38 -27.23 -45.13
CA LEU A 885 -17.59 -28.65 -44.84
C LEU A 885 -16.28 -29.42 -44.64
N GLY A 886 -15.25 -29.15 -45.46
CA GLY A 886 -13.93 -29.79 -45.33
C GLY A 886 -13.23 -29.51 -43.99
N ARG A 887 -13.32 -28.27 -43.53
CA ARG A 887 -12.81 -27.85 -42.22
C ARG A 887 -13.62 -28.43 -41.07
N TRP A 888 -14.93 -28.62 -41.25
CA TRP A 888 -15.81 -29.18 -40.22
C TRP A 888 -15.57 -30.68 -40.01
N LEU A 889 -15.43 -31.49 -41.07
CA LEU A 889 -15.08 -32.91 -40.93
C LEU A 889 -13.70 -33.09 -40.27
N SER A 890 -12.71 -32.27 -40.64
CA SER A 890 -11.39 -32.26 -39.99
C SER A 890 -11.47 -31.99 -38.48
N GLN A 891 -12.37 -31.09 -38.05
CA GLN A 891 -12.60 -30.82 -36.63
C GLN A 891 -13.25 -32.02 -35.91
N GLN A 892 -14.18 -32.74 -36.55
CA GLN A 892 -14.76 -33.94 -35.93
C GLN A 892 -13.68 -35.01 -35.70
N ARG A 893 -12.76 -35.22 -36.65
CA ARG A 893 -11.60 -36.15 -36.48
C ARG A 893 -10.73 -35.79 -35.26
N ARG A 894 -10.48 -34.50 -35.03
CA ARG A 894 -9.74 -34.02 -33.86
C ARG A 894 -10.48 -34.22 -32.54
N LYS A 895 -11.81 -34.04 -32.54
CA LYS A 895 -12.65 -34.29 -31.35
C LYS A 895 -12.65 -35.76 -30.93
N LEU A 896 -12.53 -36.69 -31.89
CA LEU A 896 -12.45 -38.13 -31.61
C LEU A 896 -11.08 -38.54 -31.08
N SER A 897 -9.99 -38.06 -31.70
CA SER A 897 -8.60 -38.38 -31.28
C SER A 897 -8.16 -37.72 -29.97
N GLY A 898 -8.97 -36.82 -29.38
CA GLY A 898 -8.66 -36.14 -28.12
C GLY A 898 -7.54 -35.10 -28.21
N THR A 899 -7.08 -34.74 -29.41
CA THR A 899 -5.97 -33.81 -29.62
C THR A 899 -6.44 -32.34 -29.67
N GLY A 900 -6.05 -31.58 -28.65
CA GLY A 900 -6.15 -30.11 -28.64
C GLY A 900 -7.38 -29.49 -27.95
N GLY A 901 -7.75 -29.97 -26.77
CA GLY A 901 -8.63 -29.23 -25.84
C GLY A 901 -10.09 -29.02 -26.26
N HIS A 902 -10.54 -29.67 -27.33
CA HIS A 902 -11.93 -29.60 -27.80
C HIS A 902 -12.84 -30.57 -27.03
N ARG A 903 -14.12 -30.21 -26.86
CA ARG A 903 -15.14 -31.11 -26.29
C ARG A 903 -15.28 -32.37 -27.17
N ARG A 904 -15.18 -33.55 -26.54
CA ARG A 904 -15.31 -34.86 -27.21
C ARG A 904 -16.67 -35.00 -27.91
N LEU A 905 -16.70 -35.73 -29.02
CA LEU A 905 -17.95 -36.14 -29.68
C LEU A 905 -18.80 -36.98 -28.72
N THR A 906 -20.12 -36.80 -28.75
CA THR A 906 -21.03 -37.73 -28.07
C THR A 906 -21.10 -39.05 -28.84
N GLU A 907 -21.47 -40.14 -28.16
CA GLU A 907 -21.63 -41.46 -28.82
C GLU A 907 -22.63 -41.41 -29.97
N GLU A 908 -23.73 -40.67 -29.82
CA GLU A 908 -24.72 -40.52 -30.89
C GLU A 908 -24.20 -39.72 -32.10
N GLN A 909 -23.39 -38.68 -31.87
CA GLN A 909 -22.78 -37.92 -32.97
C GLN A 909 -21.75 -38.75 -33.75
N LYS A 910 -21.02 -39.62 -33.06
CA LYS A 910 -20.09 -40.55 -33.67
C LYS A 910 -20.84 -41.58 -34.53
N ARG A 911 -21.86 -42.23 -33.96
CA ARG A 911 -22.71 -43.21 -34.65
C ARG A 911 -23.29 -42.67 -35.97
N ARG A 912 -23.84 -41.45 -35.93
CA ARG A 912 -24.41 -40.79 -37.13
C ARG A 912 -23.36 -40.47 -38.19
N LEU A 913 -22.16 -40.05 -37.79
CA LEU A 913 -21.07 -39.82 -38.73
C LEU A 913 -20.57 -41.14 -39.35
N ASP A 914 -20.53 -42.22 -38.57
CA ASP A 914 -20.20 -43.56 -39.06
C ASP A 914 -21.20 -44.03 -40.15
N GLU A 915 -22.50 -43.79 -39.95
CA GLU A 915 -23.57 -44.15 -40.91
C GLU A 915 -23.42 -43.48 -42.29
N ILE A 916 -22.84 -42.29 -42.35
CA ILE A 916 -22.61 -41.56 -43.61
C ILE A 916 -21.18 -41.74 -44.13
N GLY A 917 -20.49 -42.81 -43.73
CA GLY A 917 -19.18 -43.16 -44.28
C GLY A 917 -18.04 -42.23 -43.85
N MET A 918 -18.09 -41.67 -42.63
CA MET A 918 -17.04 -40.80 -42.10
C MET A 918 -15.68 -41.50 -42.03
N VAL A 919 -14.73 -41.00 -42.82
CA VAL A 919 -13.33 -41.44 -42.75
C VAL A 919 -12.63 -40.73 -41.59
N TRP A 920 -12.40 -41.43 -40.49
CA TRP A 920 -11.76 -40.88 -39.28
C TRP A 920 -10.24 -40.71 -39.43
N GLU A 921 -9.58 -41.60 -40.17
CA GLU A 921 -8.12 -41.59 -40.41
C GLU A 921 -7.75 -41.60 -41.91
N PRO A 922 -7.97 -40.48 -42.65
CA PRO A 922 -7.72 -40.44 -44.09
C PRO A 922 -6.28 -40.77 -44.50
N CYS A 923 -5.32 -40.50 -43.62
CA CYS A 923 -3.90 -40.76 -43.86
C CYS A 923 -3.50 -42.23 -43.62
N GLU A 924 -4.24 -43.00 -42.81
CA GLU A 924 -3.98 -44.43 -42.63
C GLU A 924 -4.52 -45.22 -43.84
N ASP A 925 -5.72 -44.87 -44.34
CA ASP A 925 -6.30 -45.45 -45.56
C ASP A 925 -5.43 -45.27 -46.81
N GLU A 926 -4.91 -44.07 -47.04
CA GLU A 926 -4.00 -43.77 -48.16
C GLU A 926 -2.66 -44.52 -48.03
N TRP A 927 -2.16 -44.68 -46.81
CA TRP A 927 -0.97 -45.49 -46.55
C TRP A 927 -1.26 -46.97 -46.80
N MET A 928 -2.43 -47.48 -46.39
CA MET A 928 -2.88 -48.86 -46.60
C MET A 928 -3.16 -49.18 -48.07
N LYS A 929 -3.60 -48.20 -48.87
CA LYS A 929 -3.75 -48.35 -50.33
C LYS A 929 -2.39 -48.56 -50.99
N LYS A 930 -1.39 -47.75 -50.64
CA LYS A 930 -0.01 -47.88 -51.15
C LYS A 930 0.67 -49.15 -50.64
N TYR A 931 0.41 -49.54 -49.40
CA TYR A 931 0.84 -50.82 -48.83
C TYR A 931 0.27 -52.02 -49.58
N ARG A 932 -1.03 -52.04 -49.90
CA ARG A 932 -1.64 -53.11 -50.71
C ARG A 932 -0.97 -53.26 -52.06
N ARG A 933 -0.70 -52.14 -52.74
CA ARG A 933 0.03 -52.15 -54.03
C ARG A 933 1.46 -52.64 -53.90
N ALA A 934 2.17 -52.25 -52.82
CA ALA A 934 3.49 -52.81 -52.54
C ALA A 934 3.42 -54.32 -52.29
N ARG A 935 2.42 -54.78 -51.54
CA ARG A 935 2.19 -56.21 -51.29
C ARG A 935 1.88 -56.99 -52.57
N GLU A 936 0.99 -56.48 -53.42
CA GLU A 936 0.68 -57.06 -54.73
C GLU A 936 1.93 -57.13 -55.61
N PHE A 937 2.71 -56.05 -55.66
CA PHE A 937 3.97 -56.02 -56.39
C PHE A 937 4.95 -57.07 -55.87
N TYR A 938 5.10 -57.18 -54.54
CA TYR A 938 5.95 -58.18 -53.90
C TYR A 938 5.46 -59.61 -54.14
N GLN A 939 4.15 -59.86 -54.12
CA GLN A 939 3.59 -61.18 -54.44
C GLN A 939 3.86 -61.58 -55.90
N ALA A 940 3.85 -60.62 -56.83
CA ALA A 940 4.11 -60.87 -58.24
C ALA A 940 5.60 -61.01 -58.59
N HIS A 941 6.50 -60.27 -57.91
CA HIS A 941 7.91 -60.15 -58.30
C HIS A 941 8.91 -60.64 -57.23
N GLY A 942 8.44 -61.00 -56.04
CA GLY A 942 9.28 -61.49 -54.94
C GLY A 942 10.18 -60.43 -54.28
N HIS A 943 10.14 -59.17 -54.71
CA HIS A 943 10.97 -58.08 -54.16
C HIS A 943 10.28 -56.71 -54.25
N LEU A 944 10.81 -55.73 -53.51
CA LEU A 944 10.36 -54.32 -53.51
C LEU A 944 11.42 -53.34 -54.06
N GLN A 945 12.36 -53.84 -54.87
CA GLN A 945 13.36 -53.04 -55.58
C GLN A 945 12.75 -52.43 -56.86
N ILE A 946 12.00 -51.35 -56.68
CA ILE A 946 11.44 -50.57 -57.80
C ILE A 946 12.14 -49.21 -57.95
N PRO A 947 12.33 -48.71 -59.19
CA PRO A 947 12.81 -47.36 -59.46
C PRO A 947 11.98 -46.28 -58.74
N VAL A 948 12.60 -45.17 -58.35
CA VAL A 948 11.93 -44.11 -57.57
C VAL A 948 10.78 -43.44 -58.35
N ASP A 949 10.86 -43.43 -59.67
CA ASP A 949 9.88 -42.90 -60.58
C ASP A 949 8.78 -43.90 -60.97
N TYR A 950 8.84 -45.15 -60.48
CA TYR A 950 7.83 -46.17 -60.78
C TYR A 950 6.43 -45.74 -60.31
N VAL A 951 5.47 -45.84 -61.25
CA VAL A 951 4.04 -45.55 -61.07
C VAL A 951 3.25 -46.78 -61.47
N THR A 952 2.29 -47.20 -60.65
CA THR A 952 1.37 -48.30 -60.96
C THR A 952 0.37 -47.89 -62.05
N GLU A 953 -0.31 -48.86 -62.67
CA GLU A 953 -1.36 -48.63 -63.68
C GLU A 953 -2.49 -47.71 -63.20
N ASP A 954 -2.79 -47.71 -61.90
CA ASP A 954 -3.78 -46.80 -61.27
C ASP A 954 -3.20 -45.44 -60.82
N GLY A 955 -2.01 -45.08 -61.33
CA GLY A 955 -1.42 -43.75 -61.12
C GLY A 955 -0.70 -43.54 -59.78
N ILE A 956 -0.46 -44.61 -59.00
CA ILE A 956 0.20 -44.51 -57.69
C ILE A 956 1.71 -44.54 -57.87
N LYS A 957 2.39 -43.45 -57.47
CA LYS A 957 3.86 -43.31 -57.46
C LYS A 957 4.50 -44.20 -56.37
N LEU A 958 4.44 -45.51 -56.56
CA LEU A 958 4.83 -46.52 -55.58
C LEU A 958 6.35 -46.48 -55.30
N GLY A 959 7.17 -46.17 -56.32
CA GLY A 959 8.62 -46.02 -56.18
C GLY A 959 9.02 -44.92 -55.20
N MET A 960 8.44 -43.73 -55.40
CA MET A 960 8.65 -42.57 -54.53
C MET A 960 8.13 -42.86 -53.11
N TRP A 961 6.99 -43.54 -52.99
CA TRP A 961 6.42 -43.87 -51.68
C TRP A 961 7.32 -44.81 -50.85
N LEU A 962 7.86 -45.88 -51.44
CA LEU A 962 8.81 -46.78 -50.76
C LEU A 962 10.12 -46.07 -50.40
N ALA A 963 10.64 -45.20 -51.27
CA ALA A 963 11.81 -44.37 -50.97
C ALA A 963 11.57 -43.45 -49.75
N CYS A 964 10.38 -42.87 -49.63
CA CYS A 964 9.96 -42.10 -48.47
C CYS A 964 9.85 -42.96 -47.20
N GLN A 965 9.36 -44.20 -47.28
CA GLN A 965 9.33 -45.11 -46.12
C GLN A 965 10.75 -45.45 -45.63
N ARG A 966 11.69 -45.74 -46.54
CA ARG A 966 13.11 -45.97 -46.21
C ARG A 966 13.75 -44.76 -45.53
N LYS A 967 13.45 -43.53 -45.99
CA LYS A 967 13.91 -42.28 -45.35
C LYS A 967 13.29 -42.06 -43.97
N ALA A 968 12.01 -42.40 -43.78
CA ALA A 968 11.33 -42.26 -42.50
C ALA A 968 11.95 -43.14 -41.39
N MET A 969 12.45 -44.34 -41.72
CA MET A 969 13.22 -45.18 -40.78
C MET A 969 14.54 -44.58 -40.33
N ARG A 970 15.15 -43.69 -41.13
CA ARG A 970 16.45 -43.03 -40.82
C ARG A 970 16.30 -41.74 -39.99
N GLY A 971 15.09 -41.39 -39.54
CA GLY A 971 14.87 -40.31 -38.57
C GLY A 971 14.52 -38.93 -39.15
N ASN A 972 13.61 -38.86 -40.11
CA ASN A 972 13.08 -37.56 -40.57
C ASN A 972 12.06 -36.97 -39.55
N PRO A 973 12.25 -35.74 -39.04
CA PRO A 973 11.33 -35.12 -38.07
C PRO A 973 9.90 -34.87 -38.59
N ASN A 974 9.67 -34.90 -39.92
CA ASN A 974 8.35 -34.68 -40.52
C ASN A 974 7.55 -35.97 -40.78
N TYR A 975 8.15 -37.17 -40.61
CA TYR A 975 7.46 -38.46 -40.81
C TYR A 975 7.92 -39.50 -39.80
N ARG A 976 7.07 -39.80 -38.82
CA ARG A 976 7.33 -40.82 -37.78
C ARG A 976 6.87 -42.21 -38.26
N MET A 977 7.78 -43.17 -38.41
CA MET A 977 7.43 -44.57 -38.66
C MET A 977 6.86 -45.20 -37.38
N SER A 978 5.67 -45.79 -37.42
CA SER A 978 5.09 -46.50 -36.28
C SER A 978 5.52 -47.97 -36.29
N GLY A 979 5.66 -48.60 -35.12
CA GLY A 979 6.05 -50.01 -35.02
C GLY A 979 5.10 -50.97 -35.74
N LYS A 980 3.82 -50.61 -35.90
CA LYS A 980 2.85 -51.35 -36.73
C LYS A 980 3.23 -51.30 -38.21
N ARG A 981 3.51 -50.10 -38.75
CA ARG A 981 3.87 -49.90 -40.16
C ARG A 981 5.20 -50.54 -40.53
N GLN A 982 6.16 -50.50 -39.60
CA GLN A 982 7.44 -51.18 -39.75
C GLN A 982 7.23 -52.69 -39.96
N ARG A 983 6.51 -53.35 -39.04
CA ARG A 983 6.23 -54.81 -39.13
C ARG A 983 5.52 -55.18 -40.44
N MET A 984 4.53 -54.38 -40.85
CA MET A 984 3.81 -54.63 -42.10
C MET A 984 4.73 -54.55 -43.32
N LEU A 985 5.63 -53.57 -43.39
CA LEU A 985 6.56 -53.46 -44.51
C LEU A 985 7.63 -54.56 -44.48
N GLU A 986 8.07 -54.98 -43.29
CA GLU A 986 8.97 -56.13 -43.11
C GLU A 986 8.32 -57.45 -43.55
N GLU A 987 7.02 -57.65 -43.30
CA GLU A 987 6.25 -58.82 -43.78
C GLU A 987 6.22 -58.96 -45.31
N ILE A 988 6.32 -57.85 -46.04
CA ILE A 988 6.37 -57.84 -47.51
C ILE A 988 7.80 -57.65 -48.05
N GLY A 989 8.81 -58.00 -47.25
CA GLY A 989 10.19 -58.08 -47.68
C GLY A 989 10.84 -56.72 -48.01
N ILE A 990 10.45 -55.64 -47.32
CA ILE A 990 11.13 -54.36 -47.52
C ILE A 990 12.59 -54.41 -47.04
N GLU A 991 13.52 -54.05 -47.91
CA GLU A 991 14.90 -53.79 -47.52
C GLU A 991 15.05 -52.31 -47.15
N TRP A 992 15.45 -52.06 -45.90
CA TRP A 992 15.63 -50.71 -45.34
C TRP A 992 16.96 -50.06 -45.75
N THR A 993 17.95 -50.87 -46.13
CA THR A 993 19.24 -50.48 -46.66
C THR A 993 19.24 -50.63 -48.18
N THR A 994 19.53 -49.55 -48.90
CA THR A 994 19.74 -49.62 -50.36
C THR A 994 21.24 -49.74 -50.59
N PRO A 995 21.75 -50.77 -51.28
CA PRO A 995 23.10 -50.76 -51.82
C PRO A 995 23.24 -49.59 -52.81
N GLY A 996 24.42 -49.00 -52.87
CA GLY A 996 24.74 -47.92 -53.79
C GLY A 996 24.41 -48.30 -55.24
N ILE A 997 23.93 -47.30 -55.97
CA ILE A 997 23.72 -47.21 -57.41
C ILE A 997 24.56 -48.25 -58.19
N ILE A 998 23.91 -49.23 -58.81
CA ILE A 998 24.51 -50.02 -59.90
C ILE A 998 23.87 -49.52 -61.20
N SER A 999 24.70 -48.85 -62.01
CA SER A 999 24.46 -48.62 -63.43
C SER A 999 24.98 -49.83 -64.22
N ALA A 1000 24.39 -50.06 -65.39
CA ALA A 1000 24.43 -51.30 -66.19
C ALA A 1000 25.82 -51.77 -66.67
N ALA A 1001 26.05 -53.09 -66.67
CA ALA A 1001 26.59 -53.89 -67.81
C ALA A 1001 26.96 -55.35 -67.40
N GLY A 1002 26.58 -56.33 -68.24
CA GLY A 1002 27.34 -57.58 -68.45
C GLY A 1002 26.95 -58.84 -67.66
N ALA A 1003 26.32 -59.82 -68.33
CA ALA A 1003 26.26 -61.24 -67.93
C ALA A 1003 27.56 -61.99 -68.34
N PRO A 1004 27.77 -63.32 -68.12
CA PRO A 1004 27.05 -64.33 -67.31
C PRO A 1004 27.97 -65.23 -66.42
N GLY A 1005 27.37 -66.13 -65.62
CA GLY A 1005 27.97 -67.45 -65.31
C GLY A 1005 28.49 -67.73 -63.88
N PRO A 1006 28.57 -69.01 -63.45
CA PRO A 1006 28.08 -69.48 -62.14
C PRO A 1006 29.17 -69.98 -61.18
N ILE A 1007 28.81 -70.34 -59.93
CA ILE A 1007 29.21 -71.57 -59.17
C ILE A 1007 28.87 -71.43 -57.66
N LEU A 1008 28.19 -72.47 -57.14
CA LEU A 1008 27.89 -72.81 -55.73
C LEU A 1008 29.16 -73.27 -54.95
N PRO A 1009 29.09 -73.78 -53.70
CA PRO A 1009 28.57 -73.23 -52.44
C PRO A 1009 29.60 -73.40 -51.28
N ASP A 1010 29.19 -73.09 -50.05
CA ASP A 1010 29.15 -74.03 -48.91
C ASP A 1010 29.83 -73.61 -47.59
N SER A 1011 29.02 -73.76 -46.52
CA SER A 1011 29.39 -74.12 -45.14
C SER A 1011 30.24 -73.11 -44.33
N ALA A 1012 30.19 -73.01 -43.00
CA ALA A 1012 29.55 -73.80 -41.96
C ALA A 1012 29.60 -73.02 -40.63
N ARG A 1013 28.61 -73.30 -39.77
CA ARG A 1013 28.70 -73.53 -38.30
C ARG A 1013 29.07 -72.36 -37.37
N GLY A 1014 28.16 -72.12 -36.41
CA GLY A 1014 28.42 -71.43 -35.13
C GLY A 1014 29.27 -72.27 -34.17
N PRO A 1015 28.99 -72.34 -32.85
CA PRO A 1015 27.97 -71.62 -32.05
C PRO A 1015 28.42 -71.27 -30.59
N LEU A 1016 27.44 -70.88 -29.74
CA LEU A 1016 27.41 -70.98 -28.25
C LEU A 1016 28.29 -69.96 -27.46
N ARG A 1017 27.96 -69.44 -26.26
CA ARG A 1017 27.06 -69.80 -25.13
C ARG A 1017 26.98 -68.53 -24.22
N SER A 1018 25.80 -68.05 -23.80
CA SER A 1018 25.04 -68.33 -22.56
C SER A 1018 25.40 -67.50 -21.29
N THR A 1019 24.36 -66.80 -20.77
CA THR A 1019 23.95 -66.63 -19.34
C THR A 1019 24.92 -65.97 -18.34
N GLN A 1020 24.55 -65.20 -17.31
CA GLN A 1020 23.32 -65.09 -16.52
C GLN A 1020 23.33 -63.82 -15.60
N ARG A 1021 22.12 -63.46 -15.16
CA ARG A 1021 21.60 -62.47 -14.17
C ARG A 1021 22.40 -62.15 -12.88
N SER A 1022 22.14 -60.95 -12.36
CA SER A 1022 21.62 -60.56 -11.00
C SER A 1022 21.59 -59.00 -10.96
N HIS A 1023 20.61 -58.21 -10.50
CA HIS A 1023 19.43 -58.32 -9.64
C HIS A 1023 18.31 -57.41 -10.16
#